data_AF-A0A2E9NVJ1-F1
#
_entry.id   AF-A0A2E9NVJ1-F1
#
_cell.length_a   1.000
_cell.length_b   1.000
_cell.length_c   1.000
_cell.angle_alpha   90.00
_cell.angle_beta   90.00
_cell.angle_gamma   90.00
#
_symmetry.space_group_name_H-M   'P 1'
#
loop_
_entity.id
_entity.type
_entity.pdbx_description
1 polymer ?
#
loop_
_entity_poly.entity_id
_entity_poly.type
_entity_poly.pdbx_seq_one_letter_code
_entity_poly.pdbx_strand_id
1 'polypeptide(L)'
;MEPTEYSRFLYHWVQKFDPEQAWLLGTGATSPQEKEIQASWQHLVTLSTPEFDREARRLRNQTQAGLIYRLLAGTDSFADTVRITTQIAQSALNATLQHHRKILEQAFGEPSNPAFSILGMGKLGGSELNLSSDIDIFCIFAEDGETAGPCVRDNGDYFTRLTQQLAKSLGAQTADGIVARVDQRLRPWGSAGQLAIPMIACEDYYEIHGREWERFALLKARPVAGDINLGAELLQTLKPFIYRKYLDFGVFESIRDLKSKIESEVRRNGRETNVKVGRGGIREIEFIVQSLQLLRGGQVPKLQVTGFLDALQALVDAAILSLEDGQQLRDDYLWLRHVEHVIQAENDQQTQELPSDCGQLATMLGFATADQFESHRRAVTDRVHQAFKAFLHVKLPTQSSCIEVNDEVRQRLENFSDDPLCERLEPIARSRLTTLVNQLGSELSAYPILVTDRMLRFIGTCIRRTVYLSLLSENPATRARMLDILNRSPWISERLIEMPALLDELLTLDVSEAVLSREMISQELKMRLLRVDPDDSECLTEVMVQFARGLAFRAAVFEVRAEIPLMQVSDQLTWIAEAVISEVLQYAYSEIATKHGQPVRIGVDRGDALGLSILGYGKLGGLEMSYDSDLDLVFVHGIEPDEPTDGAIPIEGGLFVNRVVRRVIALLETNTRFGRLYDIDTRLRPSGRSGLMVVSIDALKKYLDESAWTWELQAFVRARPVAGDALLSNKLEILRMEILRQPRMLNILLRDVVDMREKMRCYFGSGVNETFFDLKHDRGGIVDIEFMVQYQVLAHAEAYSELATYTDNIRQLDGLSESGCISIADAGMLKRAYVRYRALSHEAILADREGQVSVDVIETERRQVEAIWTKWMSF
;
A
#
# COMPACT_ATOMS: atom_id res chain seq x y z
N MET A 1 16.38 -33.91 -43.97
CA MET A 1 16.96 -32.67 -44.51
C MET A 1 18.10 -32.32 -43.59
N GLU A 2 19.29 -32.11 -44.14
CA GLU A 2 20.47 -31.81 -43.34
C GLU A 2 20.39 -30.35 -42.80
N PRO A 3 20.91 -30.05 -41.59
CA PRO A 3 20.90 -28.69 -41.05
C PRO A 3 21.49 -27.63 -41.99
N THR A 4 22.53 -27.97 -42.75
CA THR A 4 23.18 -27.08 -43.73
C THR A 4 22.38 -26.89 -45.02
N GLU A 5 21.41 -27.76 -45.31
CA GLU A 5 20.49 -27.58 -46.44
C GLU A 5 19.36 -26.61 -46.09
N TYR A 6 18.93 -26.62 -44.82
CA TYR A 6 17.88 -25.74 -44.33
C TYR A 6 18.40 -24.33 -43.99
N SER A 7 19.48 -24.23 -43.21
CA SER A 7 20.01 -22.95 -42.73
C SER A 7 20.99 -22.35 -43.73
N ARG A 8 20.59 -21.24 -44.36
CA ARG A 8 21.45 -20.43 -45.22
C ARG A 8 22.59 -19.81 -44.42
N PHE A 9 22.34 -19.42 -43.17
CA PHE A 9 23.40 -18.95 -42.27
C PHE A 9 24.48 -20.02 -42.09
N LEU A 10 24.11 -21.26 -41.75
CA LEU A 10 25.07 -22.36 -41.61
C LEU A 10 25.80 -22.64 -42.91
N TYR A 11 25.07 -22.72 -44.02
CA TYR A 11 25.65 -22.95 -45.34
C TYR A 11 26.75 -21.94 -45.66
N HIS A 12 26.48 -20.64 -45.50
CA HIS A 12 27.45 -19.59 -45.76
C HIS A 12 28.61 -19.58 -44.75
N TRP A 13 28.33 -19.86 -43.48
CA TRP A 13 29.37 -19.92 -42.44
C TRP A 13 30.35 -21.06 -42.70
N VAL A 14 29.85 -22.27 -42.98
CA VAL A 14 30.64 -23.45 -43.32
C VAL A 14 31.51 -23.18 -44.55
N GLN A 15 30.93 -22.64 -45.63
CA GLN A 15 31.71 -22.34 -46.84
C GLN A 15 32.86 -21.36 -46.60
N LYS A 16 32.68 -20.42 -45.66
CA LYS A 16 33.67 -19.36 -45.40
C LYS A 16 34.72 -19.75 -44.36
N PHE A 17 34.32 -20.45 -43.31
CA PHE A 17 35.15 -20.65 -42.11
C PHE A 17 35.45 -22.11 -41.77
N ASP A 18 34.67 -23.07 -42.29
CA ASP A 18 34.84 -24.49 -41.99
C ASP A 18 34.44 -25.37 -43.19
N PRO A 19 35.11 -25.24 -44.36
CA PRO A 19 34.65 -25.86 -45.61
C PRO A 19 34.67 -27.40 -45.58
N GLU A 20 35.51 -28.00 -44.73
CA GLU A 20 35.57 -29.45 -44.50
C GLU A 20 34.59 -29.91 -43.40
N GLN A 21 33.85 -28.98 -42.77
CA GLN A 21 32.94 -29.21 -41.65
C GLN A 21 33.60 -29.90 -40.43
N ALA A 22 34.93 -29.80 -40.32
CA ALA A 22 35.69 -30.49 -39.29
C ALA A 22 35.37 -29.95 -37.89
N TRP A 23 35.20 -28.62 -37.78
CA TRP A 23 34.79 -28.03 -36.51
C TRP A 23 33.31 -28.29 -36.24
N LEU A 24 32.43 -28.07 -37.22
CA LEU A 24 30.98 -28.19 -37.06
C LEU A 24 30.57 -29.60 -36.64
N LEU A 25 31.13 -30.64 -37.27
CA LEU A 25 30.83 -32.05 -36.97
C LEU A 25 31.61 -32.57 -35.74
N GLY A 26 32.67 -31.88 -35.33
CA GLY A 26 33.47 -32.19 -34.14
C GLY A 26 33.01 -31.38 -32.93
N THR A 27 33.75 -30.31 -32.62
CA THR A 27 33.49 -29.44 -31.45
C THR A 27 32.15 -28.71 -31.52
N GLY A 28 31.70 -28.31 -32.72
CA GLY A 28 30.42 -27.63 -32.91
C GLY A 28 29.22 -28.54 -32.64
N ALA A 29 29.37 -29.85 -32.78
CA ALA A 29 28.33 -30.84 -32.55
C ALA A 29 28.10 -31.16 -31.06
N THR A 30 28.99 -30.71 -30.17
CA THR A 30 28.84 -30.86 -28.72
C THR A 30 28.38 -29.54 -28.08
N SER A 31 27.47 -29.64 -27.09
CA SER A 31 27.03 -28.46 -26.34
C SER A 31 28.18 -27.93 -25.47
N PRO A 32 28.61 -26.67 -25.64
CA PRO A 32 29.66 -26.08 -24.80
C PRO A 32 29.20 -25.88 -23.36
N GLN A 33 30.15 -25.99 -22.43
CA GLN A 33 29.94 -25.64 -21.03
C GLN A 33 30.00 -24.11 -20.83
N GLU A 34 29.32 -23.64 -19.79
CA GLU A 34 29.28 -22.22 -19.43
C GLU A 34 30.69 -21.61 -19.26
N LYS A 35 31.59 -22.33 -18.60
CA LYS A 35 32.98 -21.90 -18.37
C LYS A 35 33.77 -21.75 -19.67
N GLU A 36 33.51 -22.58 -20.68
CA GLU A 36 34.20 -22.53 -21.97
C GLU A 36 33.79 -21.29 -22.76
N ILE A 37 32.49 -20.97 -22.75
CA ILE A 37 31.95 -19.74 -23.36
C ILE A 37 32.57 -18.53 -22.65
N GLN A 38 32.48 -18.48 -21.32
CA GLN A 38 33.00 -17.35 -20.53
C GLN A 38 34.52 -17.16 -20.76
N ALA A 39 35.29 -18.24 -20.72
CA ALA A 39 36.73 -18.18 -20.98
C ALA A 39 37.03 -17.61 -22.37
N SER A 40 36.34 -18.10 -23.42
CA SER A 40 36.56 -17.63 -24.79
C SER A 40 36.32 -16.13 -24.94
N TRP A 41 35.28 -15.58 -24.31
CA TRP A 41 35.00 -14.15 -24.30
C TRP A 41 36.03 -13.35 -23.48
N GLN A 42 36.47 -13.90 -22.35
CA GLN A 42 37.44 -13.23 -21.47
C GLN A 42 38.80 -13.01 -22.15
N HIS A 43 39.21 -13.91 -23.05
CA HIS A 43 40.46 -13.77 -23.80
C HIS A 43 40.48 -12.55 -24.73
N LEU A 44 39.30 -12.00 -25.08
CA LEU A 44 39.19 -10.85 -25.97
C LEU A 44 39.44 -9.51 -25.24
N VAL A 45 39.22 -9.44 -23.92
CA VAL A 45 39.16 -8.20 -23.14
C VAL A 45 40.41 -7.32 -23.31
N THR A 46 41.58 -7.93 -23.44
CA THR A 46 42.87 -7.23 -23.52
C THR A 46 43.26 -6.76 -24.92
N LEU A 47 42.49 -7.10 -25.95
CA LEU A 47 42.75 -6.70 -27.34
C LEU A 47 42.54 -5.19 -27.55
N SER A 48 42.97 -4.66 -28.68
CA SER A 48 42.56 -3.31 -29.11
C SER A 48 41.08 -3.29 -29.51
N THR A 49 40.37 -2.16 -29.40
CA THR A 49 38.93 -2.11 -29.71
C THR A 49 38.56 -2.62 -31.12
N PRO A 50 39.30 -2.30 -32.20
CA PRO A 50 39.00 -2.87 -33.52
C PRO A 50 39.17 -4.39 -33.59
N GLU A 51 40.16 -4.94 -32.88
CA GLU A 51 40.39 -6.39 -32.80
C GLU A 51 39.36 -7.07 -31.91
N PHE A 52 39.04 -6.48 -30.75
CA PHE A 52 37.96 -6.91 -29.87
C PHE A 52 36.65 -7.03 -30.65
N ASP A 53 36.26 -5.97 -31.38
CA ASP A 53 35.03 -5.94 -32.15
C ASP A 53 35.01 -7.02 -33.25
N ARG A 54 36.13 -7.25 -33.93
CA ARG A 54 36.24 -8.29 -34.98
C ARG A 54 36.14 -9.70 -34.40
N GLU A 55 36.95 -10.01 -33.39
CA GLU A 55 37.02 -11.35 -32.81
C GLU A 55 35.75 -11.71 -32.02
N ALA A 56 35.11 -10.73 -31.36
CA ALA A 56 33.81 -10.92 -30.70
C ALA A 56 32.73 -11.42 -31.68
N ARG A 57 32.67 -10.86 -32.89
CA ARG A 57 31.71 -11.26 -33.93
C ARG A 57 32.01 -12.64 -34.48
N ARG A 58 33.29 -12.95 -34.71
CA ARG A 58 33.71 -14.30 -35.15
C ARG A 58 33.38 -15.35 -34.11
N LEU A 59 33.69 -15.10 -32.84
CA LEU A 59 33.38 -15.99 -31.73
C LEU A 59 31.87 -16.20 -31.59
N ARG A 60 31.08 -15.11 -31.63
CA ARG A 60 29.62 -15.20 -31.61
C ARG A 60 29.09 -16.03 -32.78
N ASN A 61 29.54 -15.78 -34.01
CA ASN A 61 29.05 -16.48 -35.20
C ASN A 61 29.46 -17.96 -35.21
N GLN A 62 30.67 -18.30 -34.77
CA GLN A 62 31.10 -19.68 -34.61
C GLN A 62 30.23 -20.42 -33.59
N THR A 63 30.00 -19.80 -32.42
CA THR A 63 29.17 -20.42 -31.38
C THR A 63 27.71 -20.55 -31.85
N GLN A 64 27.19 -19.54 -32.55
CA GLN A 64 25.86 -19.56 -33.17
C GLN A 64 25.73 -20.66 -34.23
N ALA A 65 26.78 -20.92 -35.03
CA ALA A 65 26.78 -21.99 -36.00
C ALA A 65 26.68 -23.37 -35.33
N GLY A 66 27.46 -23.63 -34.28
CA GLY A 66 27.32 -24.87 -33.51
C GLY A 66 25.93 -25.00 -32.89
N LEU A 67 25.39 -23.92 -32.33
CA LEU A 67 24.05 -23.88 -31.74
C LEU A 67 22.94 -24.18 -32.75
N ILE A 68 22.96 -23.55 -33.93
CA ILE A 68 21.98 -23.78 -34.99
C ILE A 68 22.07 -25.22 -35.49
N TYR A 69 23.28 -25.73 -35.68
CA TYR A 69 23.48 -27.12 -36.11
C TYR A 69 22.87 -28.11 -35.12
N ARG A 70 23.15 -27.96 -33.82
CA ARG A 70 22.62 -28.85 -32.78
C ARG A 70 21.11 -28.72 -32.59
N LEU A 71 20.56 -27.51 -32.69
CA LEU A 71 19.11 -27.29 -32.67
C LEU A 71 18.42 -28.05 -33.82
N LEU A 72 18.93 -27.89 -35.05
CA LEU A 72 18.34 -28.48 -36.26
C LEU A 72 18.59 -29.99 -36.37
N ALA A 73 19.69 -30.49 -35.81
CA ALA A 73 19.97 -31.92 -35.71
C ALA A 73 19.18 -32.62 -34.57
N GLY A 74 18.50 -31.85 -33.72
CA GLY A 74 17.76 -32.37 -32.58
C GLY A 74 18.64 -32.90 -31.44
N THR A 75 19.90 -32.46 -31.36
CA THR A 75 20.83 -32.89 -30.30
C THR A 75 20.75 -32.01 -29.06
N ASP A 76 20.51 -30.70 -29.21
CA ASP A 76 20.29 -29.78 -28.10
C ASP A 76 18.80 -29.77 -27.70
N SER A 77 18.52 -29.83 -26.40
CA SER A 77 17.17 -29.58 -25.89
C SER A 77 16.82 -28.08 -25.99
N PHE A 78 15.54 -27.73 -25.78
CA PHE A 78 15.14 -26.33 -25.63
C PHE A 78 15.94 -25.63 -24.51
N ALA A 79 16.12 -26.30 -23.37
CA ALA A 79 16.86 -25.78 -22.23
C ALA A 79 18.33 -25.53 -22.58
N ASP A 80 18.97 -26.43 -23.33
CA ASP A 80 20.33 -26.22 -23.81
C ASP A 80 20.44 -25.02 -24.73
N THR A 81 19.53 -24.91 -25.70
CA THR A 81 19.52 -23.83 -26.69
C THR A 81 19.44 -22.46 -26.01
N VAL A 82 18.50 -22.33 -25.09
CA VAL A 82 18.25 -21.11 -24.32
C VAL A 82 19.41 -20.79 -23.37
N ARG A 83 19.93 -21.79 -22.65
CA ARG A 83 21.05 -21.64 -21.72
C ARG A 83 22.27 -21.10 -22.45
N ILE A 84 22.62 -21.72 -23.59
CA ILE A 84 23.79 -21.34 -24.38
C ILE A 84 23.63 -19.92 -24.94
N THR A 85 22.47 -19.61 -25.53
CA THR A 85 22.22 -18.26 -26.08
C THR A 85 22.30 -17.18 -25.00
N THR A 86 21.70 -17.44 -23.83
CA THR A 86 21.77 -16.53 -22.67
C THR A 86 23.21 -16.37 -22.20
N GLN A 87 23.98 -17.46 -22.12
CA GLN A 87 25.36 -17.41 -21.67
C GLN A 87 26.28 -16.64 -22.63
N ILE A 88 26.07 -16.77 -23.94
CA ILE A 88 26.79 -15.98 -24.95
C ILE A 88 26.52 -14.49 -24.72
N ALA A 89 25.25 -14.10 -24.54
CA ALA A 89 24.88 -12.71 -24.30
C ALA A 89 25.51 -12.15 -23.00
N GLN A 90 25.45 -12.90 -21.89
CA GLN A 90 26.04 -12.50 -20.61
C GLN A 90 27.57 -12.39 -20.69
N SER A 91 28.22 -13.34 -21.35
CA SER A 91 29.68 -13.35 -21.52
C SER A 91 30.13 -12.19 -22.42
N ALA A 92 29.39 -11.89 -23.48
CA ALA A 92 29.62 -10.75 -24.34
C ALA A 92 29.47 -9.42 -23.58
N LEU A 93 28.38 -9.25 -22.82
CA LEU A 93 28.16 -8.06 -21.99
C LEU A 93 29.30 -7.84 -20.98
N ASN A 94 29.71 -8.88 -20.26
CA ASN A 94 30.81 -8.79 -19.29
C ASN A 94 32.15 -8.47 -19.96
N ALA A 95 32.51 -9.15 -21.04
CA ALA A 95 33.77 -8.91 -21.73
C ALA A 95 33.83 -7.50 -22.32
N THR A 96 32.74 -7.04 -22.95
CA THR A 96 32.66 -5.69 -23.49
C THR A 96 32.68 -4.61 -22.40
N LEU A 97 32.01 -4.85 -21.26
CA LEU A 97 32.05 -3.96 -20.11
C LEU A 97 33.46 -3.78 -19.58
N GLN A 98 34.18 -4.88 -19.34
CA GLN A 98 35.56 -4.86 -18.86
C GLN A 98 36.51 -4.19 -19.86
N HIS A 99 36.34 -4.48 -21.15
CA HIS A 99 37.16 -3.89 -22.22
C HIS A 99 37.05 -2.36 -22.24
N HIS A 100 35.82 -1.81 -22.29
CA HIS A 100 35.62 -0.37 -22.37
C HIS A 100 35.87 0.35 -21.05
N ARG A 101 35.62 -0.31 -19.91
CA ARG A 101 35.98 0.22 -18.58
C ARG A 101 37.47 0.53 -18.50
N LYS A 102 38.33 -0.42 -18.90
CA LYS A 102 39.78 -0.23 -18.92
C LYS A 102 40.21 0.97 -19.78
N ILE A 103 39.54 1.19 -20.92
CA ILE A 103 39.83 2.32 -21.81
C ILE A 103 39.41 3.65 -21.17
N LEU A 104 38.22 3.70 -20.57
CA LEU A 104 37.71 4.91 -19.93
C LEU A 104 38.48 5.26 -18.65
N GLU A 105 38.89 4.27 -17.85
CA GLU A 105 39.74 4.47 -16.68
C GLU A 105 41.11 5.06 -17.06
N GLN A 106 41.69 4.62 -18.18
CA GLN A 106 42.93 5.22 -18.70
C GLN A 106 42.74 6.70 -19.12
N ALA A 107 41.56 7.06 -19.61
CA ALA A 107 41.28 8.41 -20.11
C ALA A 107 40.83 9.38 -18.99
N PHE A 108 39.99 8.92 -18.06
CA PHE A 108 39.27 9.75 -17.10
C PHE A 108 39.56 9.40 -15.64
N GLY A 109 40.32 8.34 -15.38
CA GLY A 109 40.52 7.77 -14.03
C GLY A 109 39.34 6.92 -13.57
N GLU A 110 39.50 6.28 -12.41
CA GLU A 110 38.43 5.50 -11.78
C GLU A 110 37.36 6.43 -11.18
N PRO A 111 36.07 6.10 -11.31
CA PRO A 111 34.99 6.74 -10.55
C PRO A 111 35.21 6.63 -9.04
N SER A 112 34.71 7.60 -8.27
CA SER A 112 34.69 7.56 -6.80
C SER A 112 34.11 6.26 -6.25
N ASN A 113 33.09 5.72 -6.94
CA ASN A 113 32.52 4.41 -6.71
C ASN A 113 32.36 3.66 -8.05
N PRO A 114 33.14 2.58 -8.31
CA PRO A 114 33.15 1.90 -9.61
C PRO A 114 32.01 0.89 -9.81
N ALA A 115 31.10 0.77 -8.83
CA ALA A 115 29.98 -0.17 -8.87
C ALA A 115 28.97 0.24 -9.96
N PHE A 116 28.79 -0.65 -10.92
CA PHE A 116 27.91 -0.49 -12.07
C PHE A 116 27.38 -1.84 -12.48
N SER A 117 26.06 -1.94 -12.65
CA SER A 117 25.36 -3.18 -12.96
C SER A 117 24.58 -3.04 -14.25
N ILE A 118 24.58 -4.10 -15.06
CA ILE A 118 23.71 -4.24 -16.22
C ILE A 118 22.59 -5.20 -15.84
N LEU A 119 21.37 -4.69 -15.82
CA LEU A 119 20.16 -5.48 -15.63
C LEU A 119 19.66 -5.97 -16.98
N GLY A 120 19.55 -7.29 -17.14
CA GLY A 120 18.94 -7.94 -18.28
C GLY A 120 17.43 -7.96 -18.08
N MET A 121 16.70 -7.61 -19.14
CA MET A 121 15.25 -7.53 -19.16
C MET A 121 14.66 -8.60 -20.09
N GLY A 122 13.34 -8.78 -20.04
CA GLY A 122 12.62 -9.68 -20.94
C GLY A 122 13.23 -11.09 -20.98
N LYS A 123 13.49 -11.60 -22.18
CA LYS A 123 14.02 -12.97 -22.34
C LYS A 123 15.46 -13.13 -21.82
N LEU A 124 16.26 -12.06 -21.77
CA LEU A 124 17.63 -12.12 -21.23
C LEU A 124 17.60 -12.31 -19.71
N GLY A 125 16.82 -11.48 -19.02
CA GLY A 125 16.73 -11.55 -17.56
C GLY A 125 15.98 -12.81 -17.06
N GLY A 126 15.02 -13.30 -17.84
CA GLY A 126 14.35 -14.59 -17.63
C GLY A 126 15.20 -15.82 -17.98
N SER A 127 16.46 -15.64 -18.43
CA SER A 127 17.35 -16.72 -18.88
C SER A 127 16.70 -17.61 -19.94
N GLU A 128 15.96 -16.99 -20.86
CA GLU A 128 15.11 -17.63 -21.86
C GLU A 128 15.29 -17.06 -23.28
N LEU A 129 16.50 -16.56 -23.59
CA LEU A 129 16.79 -15.88 -24.85
C LEU A 129 16.44 -16.73 -26.07
N ASN A 130 15.84 -16.09 -27.09
CA ASN A 130 15.62 -16.72 -28.38
C ASN A 130 16.95 -16.84 -29.15
N LEU A 131 17.02 -17.81 -30.06
CA LEU A 131 18.17 -18.05 -30.93
C LEU A 131 18.71 -16.76 -31.59
N SER A 132 17.83 -15.90 -32.12
CA SER A 132 18.17 -14.55 -32.55
C SER A 132 17.20 -13.54 -31.91
N SER A 133 17.64 -12.92 -30.82
CA SER A 133 16.90 -11.88 -30.09
C SER A 133 17.71 -10.60 -29.95
N ASP A 134 17.01 -9.50 -29.68
CA ASP A 134 17.62 -8.34 -29.04
C ASP A 134 17.98 -8.68 -27.58
N ILE A 135 19.00 -8.01 -27.06
CA ILE A 135 19.33 -8.00 -25.64
C ILE A 135 18.76 -6.73 -25.02
N ASP A 136 17.64 -6.89 -24.32
CA ASP A 136 17.02 -5.81 -23.56
C ASP A 136 17.81 -5.60 -22.26
N ILE A 137 18.40 -4.41 -22.09
CA ILE A 137 19.17 -4.07 -20.90
C ILE A 137 18.80 -2.68 -20.36
N PHE A 138 18.99 -2.46 -19.07
CA PHE A 138 19.20 -1.11 -18.55
C PHE A 138 20.30 -1.11 -17.49
N CYS A 139 21.02 0.01 -17.39
CA CYS A 139 22.24 0.10 -16.60
C CYS A 139 22.04 1.00 -15.38
N ILE A 140 22.63 0.62 -14.25
CA ILE A 140 22.63 1.39 -13.01
C ILE A 140 24.04 1.53 -12.45
N PHE A 141 24.28 2.57 -11.65
CA PHE A 141 25.50 2.75 -10.87
C PHE A 141 25.16 3.15 -9.43
N ALA A 142 26.08 2.94 -8.50
CA ALA A 142 25.80 3.08 -7.07
C ALA A 142 25.38 4.50 -6.65
N GLU A 143 26.22 5.50 -6.93
CA GLU A 143 26.02 6.88 -6.47
C GLU A 143 26.67 7.90 -7.42
N ASP A 144 26.15 9.12 -7.38
CA ASP A 144 26.74 10.27 -8.05
C ASP A 144 28.12 10.60 -7.45
N GLY A 145 28.97 11.23 -8.25
CA GLY A 145 30.36 11.49 -7.87
C GLY A 145 31.20 11.83 -9.09
N GLU A 146 32.52 11.79 -8.92
CA GLU A 146 33.46 12.19 -9.95
C GLU A 146 34.58 11.18 -10.14
N THR A 147 35.19 11.17 -11.33
CA THR A 147 36.37 10.35 -11.62
C THR A 147 37.66 11.01 -11.13
N ALA A 148 38.63 10.20 -10.69
CA ALA A 148 39.88 10.67 -10.08
C ALA A 148 41.03 10.94 -11.08
N GLY A 149 40.76 10.98 -12.39
CA GLY A 149 41.79 11.08 -13.41
C GLY A 149 42.08 12.49 -13.92
N PRO A 150 42.95 12.62 -14.95
CA PRO A 150 43.43 13.91 -15.44
C PRO A 150 42.35 14.77 -16.11
N CYS A 151 41.25 14.15 -16.52
CA CYS A 151 40.06 14.81 -17.04
C CYS A 151 38.85 14.33 -16.23
N VAL A 152 38.59 15.02 -15.12
CA VAL A 152 37.48 14.72 -14.20
C VAL A 152 36.15 14.71 -14.96
N ARG A 153 35.34 13.69 -14.69
CA ARG A 153 33.98 13.52 -15.21
C ARG A 153 33.04 13.19 -14.09
N ASP A 154 31.82 13.70 -14.19
CA ASP A 154 30.69 13.23 -13.40
C ASP A 154 30.41 11.74 -13.71
N ASN A 155 30.08 10.96 -12.67
CA ASN A 155 29.80 9.52 -12.77
C ASN A 155 28.70 9.23 -13.78
N GLY A 156 27.66 10.07 -13.86
CA GLY A 156 26.58 9.96 -14.84
C GLY A 156 27.07 10.07 -16.28
N ASP A 157 27.93 11.04 -16.61
CA ASP A 157 28.57 11.16 -17.95
C ASP A 157 29.49 9.97 -18.22
N TYR A 158 30.30 9.55 -17.23
CA TYR A 158 31.21 8.41 -17.36
C TYR A 158 30.46 7.11 -17.68
N PHE A 159 29.47 6.74 -16.87
CA PHE A 159 28.72 5.49 -17.04
C PHE A 159 27.78 5.53 -18.25
N THR A 160 27.29 6.71 -18.64
CA THR A 160 26.58 6.90 -19.91
C THR A 160 27.49 6.59 -21.10
N ARG A 161 28.74 7.10 -21.10
CA ARG A 161 29.72 6.80 -22.16
C ARG A 161 30.10 5.32 -22.20
N LEU A 162 30.30 4.71 -21.04
CA LEU A 162 30.58 3.28 -20.93
C LEU A 162 29.45 2.45 -21.57
N THR A 163 28.21 2.79 -21.24
CA THR A 163 27.02 2.14 -21.80
C THR A 163 26.92 2.33 -23.33
N GLN A 164 27.23 3.53 -23.84
CA GLN A 164 27.25 3.81 -25.28
C GLN A 164 28.33 3.02 -26.03
N GLN A 165 29.54 2.97 -25.48
CA GLN A 165 30.66 2.24 -26.10
C GLN A 165 30.39 0.73 -26.13
N LEU A 166 29.86 0.18 -25.04
CA LEU A 166 29.44 -1.21 -24.98
C LEU A 166 28.35 -1.52 -26.02
N ALA A 167 27.29 -0.71 -26.08
CA ALA A 167 26.20 -0.91 -27.03
C ALA A 167 26.68 -0.81 -28.48
N LYS A 168 27.61 0.12 -28.76
CA LYS A 168 28.21 0.27 -30.08
C LYS A 168 29.04 -0.94 -30.48
N SER A 169 29.92 -1.43 -29.61
CA SER A 169 30.76 -2.61 -29.89
C SER A 169 29.92 -3.85 -30.17
N LEU A 170 28.86 -4.07 -29.40
CA LEU A 170 27.97 -5.22 -29.57
C LEU A 170 27.05 -5.08 -30.80
N GLY A 171 26.49 -3.89 -31.00
CA GLY A 171 25.40 -3.64 -31.95
C GLY A 171 25.81 -3.18 -33.35
N ALA A 172 27.06 -2.75 -33.57
CA ALA A 172 27.46 -2.29 -34.89
C ALA A 172 27.47 -3.43 -35.94
N GLN A 173 26.85 -3.20 -37.10
CA GLN A 173 26.94 -4.12 -38.23
C GLN A 173 28.28 -3.90 -38.94
N THR A 174 29.10 -4.95 -39.03
CA THR A 174 30.40 -4.93 -39.73
C THR A 174 30.47 -6.02 -40.80
N ALA A 175 31.60 -6.14 -41.51
CA ALA A 175 31.85 -7.21 -42.47
C ALA A 175 31.87 -8.62 -41.81
N ASP A 176 32.18 -8.69 -40.52
CA ASP A 176 32.13 -9.93 -39.72
C ASP A 176 30.76 -10.14 -39.04
N GLY A 177 29.78 -9.26 -39.29
CA GLY A 177 28.43 -9.35 -38.74
C GLY A 177 28.19 -8.46 -37.51
N ILE A 178 27.36 -8.94 -36.60
CA ILE A 178 26.94 -8.28 -35.35
C ILE A 178 27.08 -9.28 -34.19
N VAL A 179 27.32 -8.80 -32.97
CA VAL A 179 27.30 -9.66 -31.78
C VAL A 179 25.88 -9.82 -31.27
N ALA A 180 25.24 -8.70 -30.92
CA ALA A 180 23.86 -8.65 -30.47
C ALA A 180 23.27 -7.25 -30.70
N ARG A 181 21.98 -7.18 -31.02
CA ARG A 181 21.24 -5.92 -31.03
C ARG A 181 20.91 -5.54 -29.59
N VAL A 182 21.32 -4.36 -29.15
CA VAL A 182 21.13 -3.89 -27.77
C VAL A 182 19.93 -2.95 -27.72
N ASP A 183 18.90 -3.28 -26.96
CA ASP A 183 17.76 -2.41 -26.70
C ASP A 183 17.83 -1.88 -25.28
N GLN A 184 17.74 -0.56 -25.13
CA GLN A 184 17.84 0.15 -23.85
C GLN A 184 16.55 0.89 -23.50
N ARG A 185 15.46 0.67 -24.23
CA ARG A 185 14.21 1.44 -24.10
C ARG A 185 13.37 1.09 -22.88
N LEU A 186 13.64 -0.03 -22.23
CA LEU A 186 12.95 -0.46 -21.01
C LEU A 186 13.49 0.20 -19.73
N ARG A 187 14.48 1.09 -19.84
CA ARG A 187 14.99 1.87 -18.72
C ARG A 187 13.99 2.93 -18.24
N PRO A 188 14.09 3.42 -16.99
CA PRO A 188 13.32 4.57 -16.51
C PRO A 188 13.30 5.76 -17.49
N TRP A 189 12.13 6.38 -17.66
CA TRP A 189 11.85 7.43 -18.66
C TRP A 189 12.03 7.01 -20.13
N GLY A 190 12.25 5.72 -20.41
CA GLY A 190 12.40 5.17 -21.76
C GLY A 190 13.50 5.86 -22.56
N SER A 191 13.23 6.16 -23.83
CA SER A 191 14.21 6.81 -24.72
C SER A 191 14.69 8.20 -24.26
N ALA A 192 13.92 8.89 -23.41
CA ALA A 192 14.27 10.20 -22.87
C ALA A 192 15.15 10.13 -21.61
N GLY A 193 15.26 8.96 -20.97
CA GLY A 193 16.07 8.77 -19.76
C GLY A 193 17.56 8.65 -20.04
N GLN A 194 18.38 8.86 -19.01
CA GLN A 194 19.82 8.61 -19.07
C GLN A 194 20.11 7.12 -19.36
N LEU A 195 21.23 6.81 -20.02
CA LEU A 195 21.58 5.44 -20.39
C LEU A 195 22.08 4.61 -19.21
N ALA A 196 22.66 5.28 -18.21
CA ALA A 196 22.99 4.75 -16.91
C ALA A 196 22.41 5.69 -15.85
N ILE A 197 21.74 5.14 -14.84
CA ILE A 197 20.98 5.89 -13.84
C ILE A 197 21.53 5.57 -12.44
N PRO A 198 21.72 6.55 -11.56
CA PRO A 198 22.13 6.27 -10.19
C PRO A 198 21.04 5.48 -9.46
N MET A 199 21.44 4.58 -8.56
CA MET A 199 20.53 3.67 -7.87
C MET A 199 19.36 4.41 -7.20
N ILE A 200 19.66 5.49 -6.48
CA ILE A 200 18.65 6.31 -5.79
C ILE A 200 17.62 6.90 -6.76
N ALA A 201 18.04 7.45 -7.91
CA ALA A 201 17.11 8.01 -8.89
C ALA A 201 16.27 6.93 -9.58
N CYS A 202 16.78 5.70 -9.67
CA CYS A 202 16.03 4.56 -10.18
C CYS A 202 14.94 4.12 -9.19
N GLU A 203 15.25 4.12 -7.89
CA GLU A 203 14.28 3.86 -6.81
C GLU A 203 13.18 4.92 -6.81
N ASP A 204 13.56 6.21 -6.81
CA ASP A 204 12.64 7.35 -6.85
C ASP A 204 11.68 7.27 -8.05
N TYR A 205 12.21 6.90 -9.23
CA TYR A 205 11.39 6.76 -10.42
C TYR A 205 10.28 5.73 -10.25
N TYR A 206 10.61 4.53 -9.79
CA TYR A 206 9.62 3.47 -9.66
C TYR A 206 8.66 3.71 -8.49
N GLU A 207 9.09 4.43 -7.46
CA GLU A 207 8.22 4.85 -6.36
C GLU A 207 7.20 5.90 -6.80
N ILE A 208 7.63 6.94 -7.53
CA ILE A 208 6.79 8.11 -7.85
C ILE A 208 6.05 7.93 -9.19
N HIS A 209 6.73 7.38 -10.20
CA HIS A 209 6.27 7.38 -11.60
C HIS A 209 5.99 5.99 -12.17
N GLY A 210 6.31 4.93 -11.43
CA GLY A 210 6.28 3.55 -11.91
C GLY A 210 4.90 3.07 -12.36
N ARG A 211 4.79 2.70 -13.63
CA ARG A 211 3.55 2.29 -14.30
C ARG A 211 3.29 0.78 -14.18
N GLU A 212 2.06 0.36 -14.43
CA GLU A 212 1.61 -1.02 -14.29
C GLU A 212 2.26 -1.95 -15.31
N TRP A 213 2.46 -1.50 -16.54
CA TRP A 213 3.15 -2.28 -17.56
C TRP A 213 4.65 -2.47 -17.23
N GLU A 214 5.26 -1.56 -16.49
CA GLU A 214 6.69 -1.68 -16.10
C GLU A 214 6.90 -2.82 -15.11
N ARG A 215 5.87 -3.17 -14.32
CA ARG A 215 5.90 -4.36 -13.46
C ARG A 215 6.06 -5.65 -14.26
N PHE A 216 5.36 -5.76 -15.39
CA PHE A 216 5.52 -6.90 -16.30
C PHE A 216 6.95 -7.00 -16.84
N ALA A 217 7.59 -5.87 -17.17
CA ALA A 217 8.98 -5.86 -17.62
C ALA A 217 9.94 -6.28 -16.49
N LEU A 218 9.72 -5.77 -15.27
CA LEU A 218 10.56 -6.05 -14.11
C LEU A 218 10.41 -7.46 -13.53
N LEU A 219 9.31 -8.19 -13.81
CA LEU A 219 9.20 -9.63 -13.47
C LEU A 219 10.39 -10.44 -13.98
N LYS A 220 10.96 -10.01 -15.11
CA LYS A 220 12.08 -10.66 -15.76
C LYS A 220 13.42 -10.03 -15.42
N ALA A 221 13.46 -8.93 -14.68
CA ALA A 221 14.71 -8.22 -14.43
C ALA A 221 15.69 -9.07 -13.62
N ARG A 222 16.93 -9.16 -14.09
CA ARG A 222 18.02 -9.89 -13.42
C ARG A 222 19.36 -9.22 -13.69
N PRO A 223 20.29 -9.12 -12.71
CA PRO A 223 21.64 -8.68 -12.99
C PRO A 223 22.36 -9.69 -13.87
N VAL A 224 22.89 -9.24 -15.00
CA VAL A 224 23.50 -10.11 -16.02
C VAL A 224 24.99 -9.86 -16.25
N ALA A 225 25.48 -8.66 -15.95
CA ALA A 225 26.89 -8.29 -16.09
C ALA A 225 27.24 -7.11 -15.15
N GLY A 226 28.54 -6.94 -14.88
CA GLY A 226 29.05 -5.93 -13.95
C GLY A 226 28.91 -6.34 -12.49
N ASP A 227 28.59 -5.40 -11.62
CA ASP A 227 28.37 -5.65 -10.20
C ASP A 227 26.99 -6.29 -9.98
N ILE A 228 26.99 -7.61 -9.75
CA ILE A 228 25.77 -8.39 -9.54
C ILE A 228 25.08 -8.02 -8.22
N ASN A 229 25.85 -7.64 -7.20
CA ASN A 229 25.30 -7.31 -5.88
C ASN A 229 24.53 -6.00 -5.94
N LEU A 230 25.08 -4.97 -6.60
CA LEU A 230 24.38 -3.69 -6.81
C LEU A 230 23.02 -3.89 -7.51
N GLY A 231 23.01 -4.70 -8.58
CA GLY A 231 21.77 -5.01 -9.28
C GLY A 231 20.77 -5.80 -8.43
N ALA A 232 21.25 -6.73 -7.61
CA ALA A 232 20.41 -7.51 -6.70
C ALA A 232 19.83 -6.64 -5.57
N GLU A 233 20.60 -5.67 -5.08
CA GLU A 233 20.17 -4.70 -4.08
C GLU A 233 19.02 -3.84 -4.61
N LEU A 234 19.18 -3.24 -5.80
CA LEU A 234 18.09 -2.49 -6.43
C LEU A 234 16.82 -3.33 -6.60
N LEU A 235 16.95 -4.56 -7.12
CA LEU A 235 15.76 -5.42 -7.32
C LEU A 235 15.10 -5.82 -6.00
N GLN A 236 15.88 -5.91 -4.92
CA GLN A 236 15.35 -6.14 -3.58
C GLN A 236 14.58 -4.90 -3.08
N THR A 237 15.08 -3.68 -3.33
CA THR A 237 14.36 -2.43 -3.04
C THR A 237 13.07 -2.32 -3.87
N LEU A 238 13.12 -2.66 -5.16
CA LEU A 238 11.95 -2.60 -6.06
C LEU A 238 10.94 -3.74 -5.85
N LYS A 239 11.26 -4.71 -5.00
CA LYS A 239 10.42 -5.88 -4.75
C LYS A 239 8.97 -5.53 -4.34
N PRO A 240 8.71 -4.55 -3.45
CA PRO A 240 7.35 -4.14 -3.10
C PRO A 240 6.60 -3.48 -4.28
N PHE A 241 7.32 -2.80 -5.18
CA PHE A 241 6.75 -2.23 -6.41
C PHE A 241 6.33 -3.33 -7.40
N ILE A 242 7.19 -4.34 -7.59
CA ILE A 242 6.98 -5.46 -8.53
C ILE A 242 5.89 -6.42 -7.99
N TYR A 243 6.01 -6.84 -6.73
CA TYR A 243 5.17 -7.86 -6.10
C TYR A 243 4.35 -7.26 -4.96
N ARG A 244 3.21 -6.67 -5.30
CA ARG A 244 2.31 -6.04 -4.32
C ARG A 244 1.75 -7.07 -3.34
N LYS A 245 1.96 -6.85 -2.03
CA LYS A 245 1.39 -7.70 -0.96
C LYS A 245 -0.13 -7.55 -0.87
N TYR A 246 -0.61 -6.33 -1.07
CA TYR A 246 -2.03 -5.98 -1.14
C TYR A 246 -2.37 -5.61 -2.60
N LEU A 247 -3.34 -6.30 -3.18
CA LEU A 247 -3.81 -6.03 -4.53
C LEU A 247 -4.98 -5.05 -4.45
N ASP A 248 -4.78 -3.84 -4.96
CA ASP A 248 -5.89 -2.94 -5.29
C ASP A 248 -6.56 -3.38 -6.62
N PHE A 249 -7.78 -2.90 -6.85
CA PHE A 249 -8.52 -3.19 -8.08
C PHE A 249 -7.86 -2.57 -9.34
N GLY A 250 -7.06 -1.52 -9.17
CA GLY A 250 -6.28 -0.91 -10.26
C GLY A 250 -5.33 -1.90 -10.93
N VAL A 251 -4.83 -2.90 -10.19
CA VAL A 251 -4.04 -4.01 -10.76
C VAL A 251 -4.86 -4.83 -11.75
N PHE A 252 -6.09 -5.24 -11.37
CA PHE A 252 -6.93 -6.07 -12.23
C PHE A 252 -7.38 -5.32 -13.48
N GLU A 253 -7.74 -4.04 -13.37
CA GLU A 253 -8.06 -3.20 -14.53
C GLU A 253 -6.85 -3.05 -15.45
N SER A 254 -5.66 -2.80 -14.90
CA SER A 254 -4.43 -2.67 -15.69
C SER A 254 -4.09 -3.95 -16.44
N ILE A 255 -4.27 -5.12 -15.82
CA ILE A 255 -4.11 -6.41 -16.50
C ILE A 255 -5.18 -6.56 -17.59
N ARG A 256 -6.44 -6.21 -17.34
CA ARG A 256 -7.50 -6.28 -18.37
C ARG A 256 -7.27 -5.31 -19.53
N ASP A 257 -6.77 -4.10 -19.27
CA ASP A 257 -6.42 -3.13 -20.29
C ASP A 257 -5.27 -3.65 -21.17
N LEU A 258 -4.27 -4.28 -20.56
CA LEU A 258 -3.20 -4.95 -21.30
C LEU A 258 -3.74 -6.14 -22.11
N LYS A 259 -4.65 -6.95 -21.55
CA LYS A 259 -5.33 -8.03 -22.27
C LYS A 259 -6.09 -7.50 -23.49
N SER A 260 -6.87 -6.44 -23.31
CA SER A 260 -7.66 -5.80 -24.37
C SER A 260 -6.78 -5.19 -25.48
N LYS A 261 -5.62 -4.63 -25.11
CA LYS A 261 -4.60 -4.16 -26.07
C LYS A 261 -4.06 -5.32 -26.91
N ILE A 262 -3.73 -6.45 -26.28
CA ILE A 262 -3.30 -7.67 -26.99
C ILE A 262 -4.40 -8.16 -27.94
N GLU A 263 -5.64 -8.28 -27.47
CA GLU A 263 -6.78 -8.71 -28.31
C GLU A 263 -7.06 -7.77 -29.48
N SER A 264 -6.87 -6.46 -29.28
CA SER A 264 -7.06 -5.45 -30.31
C SER A 264 -5.93 -5.48 -31.35
N GLU A 265 -4.70 -5.71 -30.92
CA GLU A 265 -3.53 -5.86 -31.80
C GLU A 265 -3.68 -7.09 -32.70
N VAL A 266 -4.13 -8.23 -32.15
CA VAL A 266 -4.42 -9.46 -32.90
C VAL A 266 -5.51 -9.21 -33.95
N ARG A 267 -6.60 -8.51 -33.60
CA ARG A 267 -7.70 -8.18 -34.52
C ARG A 267 -7.30 -7.22 -35.65
N ARG A 268 -6.50 -6.19 -35.34
CA ARG A 268 -6.12 -5.14 -36.31
C ARG A 268 -5.08 -5.63 -37.32
N ASN A 269 -4.12 -6.44 -36.88
CA ASN A 269 -2.95 -6.73 -37.68
C ASN A 269 -3.07 -8.00 -38.53
N GLY A 270 -4.05 -8.88 -38.28
CA GLY A 270 -4.30 -10.07 -39.12
C GLY A 270 -3.09 -10.99 -39.29
N ARG A 271 -2.09 -10.92 -38.40
CA ARG A 271 -0.82 -11.66 -38.48
C ARG A 271 -0.97 -13.10 -37.97
N GLU A 272 -1.87 -13.87 -38.57
CA GLU A 272 -2.09 -15.27 -38.19
C GLU A 272 -0.86 -16.17 -38.39
N THR A 273 0.07 -15.73 -39.24
CA THR A 273 1.36 -16.37 -39.51
C THR A 273 2.45 -16.01 -38.50
N ASN A 274 2.20 -15.08 -37.57
CA ASN A 274 3.19 -14.67 -36.59
C ASN A 274 3.08 -15.53 -35.31
N VAL A 275 4.12 -16.31 -35.01
CA VAL A 275 4.09 -17.26 -33.88
C VAL A 275 4.10 -16.58 -32.50
N LYS A 276 4.49 -15.30 -32.43
CA LYS A 276 4.57 -14.55 -31.17
C LYS A 276 3.33 -13.70 -30.91
N VAL A 277 2.93 -12.88 -31.89
CA VAL A 277 1.86 -11.88 -31.72
C VAL A 277 0.56 -12.25 -32.41
N GLY A 278 0.54 -13.35 -33.18
CA GLY A 278 -0.68 -13.89 -33.77
C GLY A 278 -1.62 -14.47 -32.70
N ARG A 279 -2.85 -14.76 -33.12
CA ARG A 279 -3.85 -15.43 -32.28
C ARG A 279 -3.30 -16.74 -31.74
N GLY A 280 -3.32 -16.93 -30.42
CA GLY A 280 -2.78 -18.13 -29.78
C GLY A 280 -1.25 -18.22 -29.78
N GLY A 281 -0.56 -17.10 -30.01
CA GLY A 281 0.90 -17.05 -30.05
C GLY A 281 1.55 -17.00 -28.66
N ILE A 282 2.89 -16.99 -28.66
CA ILE A 282 3.73 -17.00 -27.44
C ILE A 282 3.34 -15.88 -26.47
N ARG A 283 3.00 -14.68 -26.97
CA ARG A 283 2.63 -13.52 -26.14
C ARG A 283 1.37 -13.76 -25.30
N GLU A 284 0.38 -14.48 -25.82
CA GLU A 284 -0.84 -14.80 -25.07
C GLU A 284 -0.52 -15.73 -23.89
N ILE A 285 0.36 -16.72 -24.07
CA ILE A 285 0.81 -17.61 -22.98
C ILE A 285 1.63 -16.85 -21.95
N GLU A 286 2.63 -16.06 -22.40
CA GLU A 286 3.47 -15.23 -21.53
C GLU A 286 2.60 -14.32 -20.66
N PHE A 287 1.56 -13.72 -21.25
CA PHE A 287 0.63 -12.86 -20.56
C PHE A 287 -0.14 -13.56 -19.44
N ILE A 288 -0.66 -14.78 -19.65
CA ILE A 288 -1.40 -15.55 -18.63
C ILE A 288 -0.51 -15.78 -17.41
N VAL A 289 0.69 -16.33 -17.61
CA VAL A 289 1.60 -16.71 -16.54
C VAL A 289 2.11 -15.48 -15.78
N GLN A 290 2.55 -14.45 -16.50
CA GLN A 290 3.06 -13.22 -15.87
C GLN A 290 1.97 -12.45 -15.13
N SER A 291 0.74 -12.42 -15.65
CA SER A 291 -0.39 -11.81 -14.94
C SER A 291 -0.67 -12.54 -13.62
N LEU A 292 -0.61 -13.87 -13.61
CA LEU A 292 -0.75 -14.65 -12.37
C LEU A 292 0.42 -14.41 -11.40
N GLN A 293 1.65 -14.23 -11.89
CA GLN A 293 2.79 -13.83 -11.06
C GLN A 293 2.56 -12.47 -10.41
N LEU A 294 2.05 -11.46 -11.13
CA LEU A 294 1.75 -10.15 -10.52
C LEU A 294 0.61 -10.24 -9.52
N LEU A 295 -0.43 -11.01 -9.83
CA LEU A 295 -1.60 -11.18 -8.97
C LEU A 295 -1.30 -12.00 -7.71
N ARG A 296 -0.31 -12.89 -7.71
CA ARG A 296 -0.08 -13.82 -6.58
C ARG A 296 1.31 -13.73 -5.98
N GLY A 297 2.29 -13.14 -6.67
CA GLY A 297 3.70 -13.14 -6.27
C GLY A 297 4.01 -12.34 -5.02
N GLY A 298 3.17 -11.37 -4.63
CA GLY A 298 3.29 -10.69 -3.34
C GLY A 298 2.88 -11.56 -2.14
N GLN A 299 2.02 -12.57 -2.37
CA GLN A 299 1.51 -13.50 -1.35
C GLN A 299 2.25 -14.85 -1.37
N VAL A 300 2.74 -15.25 -2.55
CA VAL A 300 3.40 -16.53 -2.78
C VAL A 300 4.84 -16.27 -3.27
N PRO A 301 5.84 -16.22 -2.35
CA PRO A 301 7.22 -15.89 -2.72
C PRO A 301 7.85 -16.83 -3.75
N LYS A 302 7.38 -18.08 -3.85
CA LYS A 302 7.85 -19.04 -4.89
C LYS A 302 7.58 -18.57 -6.32
N LEU A 303 6.64 -17.65 -6.53
CA LEU A 303 6.35 -17.06 -7.84
C LEU A 303 7.30 -15.91 -8.22
N GLN A 304 8.19 -15.49 -7.31
CA GLN A 304 9.13 -14.39 -7.53
C GLN A 304 10.39 -14.87 -8.29
N VAL A 305 10.16 -15.64 -9.36
CA VAL A 305 11.18 -16.19 -10.24
C VAL A 305 11.12 -15.50 -11.59
N THR A 306 12.28 -15.37 -12.26
CA THR A 306 12.35 -14.67 -13.55
C THR A 306 12.09 -15.58 -14.74
N GLY A 307 12.38 -16.89 -14.68
CA GLY A 307 12.14 -17.82 -15.78
C GLY A 307 10.66 -18.11 -16.03
N PHE A 308 10.20 -18.16 -17.29
CA PHE A 308 8.79 -18.45 -17.60
C PHE A 308 8.39 -19.87 -17.15
N LEU A 309 9.23 -20.88 -17.45
CA LEU A 309 8.94 -22.26 -17.08
C LEU A 309 8.98 -22.47 -15.57
N ASP A 310 9.87 -21.79 -14.86
CA ASP A 310 9.93 -21.80 -13.40
C ASP A 310 8.69 -21.17 -12.79
N ALA A 311 8.23 -20.03 -13.35
CA ALA A 311 7.01 -19.38 -12.92
C ALA A 311 5.77 -20.26 -13.15
N LEU A 312 5.68 -20.91 -14.31
CA LEU A 312 4.60 -21.83 -14.63
C LEU A 312 4.60 -23.03 -13.67
N GLN A 313 5.76 -23.62 -13.38
CA GLN A 313 5.87 -24.70 -12.40
C GLN A 313 5.46 -24.24 -11.00
N ALA A 314 5.90 -23.05 -10.57
CA ALA A 314 5.53 -22.49 -9.28
C ALA A 314 4.02 -22.20 -9.16
N LEU A 315 3.34 -21.86 -10.26
CA LEU A 315 1.88 -21.71 -10.29
C LEU A 315 1.16 -23.06 -10.11
N VAL A 316 1.68 -24.13 -10.70
CA VAL A 316 1.15 -25.49 -10.53
C VAL A 316 1.41 -25.99 -9.11
N ASP A 317 2.63 -25.83 -8.59
CA ASP A 317 3.02 -26.25 -7.24
C ASP A 317 2.20 -25.53 -6.14
N ALA A 318 1.76 -24.30 -6.41
CA ALA A 318 0.90 -23.52 -5.54
C ALA A 318 -0.62 -23.77 -5.76
N ALA A 319 -0.98 -24.72 -6.63
CA ALA A 319 -2.36 -25.02 -7.03
C ALA A 319 -3.15 -23.80 -7.55
N ILE A 320 -2.46 -22.80 -8.13
CA ILE A 320 -3.08 -21.65 -8.79
C ILE A 320 -3.53 -22.03 -10.20
N LEU A 321 -2.75 -22.89 -10.86
CA LEU A 321 -3.12 -23.58 -12.09
C LEU A 321 -3.28 -25.08 -11.82
N SER A 322 -4.20 -25.73 -12.52
CA SER A 322 -4.31 -27.18 -12.47
C SER A 322 -3.08 -27.83 -13.11
N LEU A 323 -2.77 -29.07 -12.70
CA LEU A 323 -1.66 -29.83 -13.30
C LEU A 323 -1.85 -30.00 -14.82
N GLU A 324 -3.09 -30.23 -15.25
CA GLU A 324 -3.45 -30.40 -16.66
C GLU A 324 -3.26 -29.10 -17.45
N ASP A 325 -3.81 -27.98 -16.97
CA ASP A 325 -3.65 -26.67 -17.64
C ASP A 325 -2.18 -26.24 -17.68
N GLY A 326 -1.45 -26.48 -16.58
CA GLY A 326 -0.02 -26.16 -16.48
C GLY A 326 0.83 -26.97 -17.47
N GLN A 327 0.58 -28.27 -17.59
CA GLN A 327 1.25 -29.12 -18.59
C GLN A 327 0.89 -28.69 -20.02
N GLN A 328 -0.38 -28.41 -20.30
CA GLN A 328 -0.82 -27.98 -21.62
C GLN A 328 -0.16 -26.66 -22.05
N LEU A 329 -0.15 -25.64 -21.17
CA LEU A 329 0.52 -24.36 -21.45
C LEU A 329 2.03 -24.51 -21.62
N ARG A 330 2.67 -25.42 -20.85
CA ARG A 330 4.09 -25.72 -20.97
C ARG A 330 4.41 -26.30 -22.34
N ASP A 331 3.67 -27.29 -22.77
CA ASP A 331 3.92 -27.99 -24.03
C ASP A 331 3.65 -27.07 -25.24
N ASP A 332 2.56 -26.30 -25.20
CA ASP A 332 2.24 -25.31 -26.23
C ASP A 332 3.31 -24.21 -26.32
N TYR A 333 3.80 -23.73 -25.18
CA TYR A 333 4.89 -22.74 -25.12
C TYR A 333 6.19 -23.29 -25.72
N LEU A 334 6.62 -24.48 -25.27
CA LEU A 334 7.85 -25.12 -25.75
C LEU A 334 7.79 -25.38 -27.26
N TRP A 335 6.64 -25.83 -27.76
CA TRP A 335 6.43 -26.07 -29.18
C TRP A 335 6.52 -24.77 -30.00
N LEU A 336 5.79 -23.72 -29.60
CA LEU A 336 5.83 -22.42 -30.29
C LEU A 336 7.23 -21.80 -30.27
N ARG A 337 7.95 -21.92 -29.14
CA ARG A 337 9.34 -21.46 -29.02
C ARG A 337 10.30 -22.25 -29.90
N HIS A 338 10.09 -23.57 -30.02
CA HIS A 338 10.89 -24.39 -30.92
C HIS A 338 10.66 -23.98 -32.37
N VAL A 339 9.41 -23.79 -32.81
CA VAL A 339 9.09 -23.25 -34.15
C VAL A 339 9.76 -21.89 -34.35
N GLU A 340 9.67 -20.98 -33.37
CA GLU A 340 10.32 -19.67 -33.41
C GLU A 340 11.85 -19.79 -33.58
N HIS A 341 12.51 -20.71 -32.86
CA HIS A 341 13.94 -20.92 -33.03
C HIS A 341 14.29 -21.49 -34.40
N VAL A 342 13.50 -22.42 -34.95
CA VAL A 342 13.77 -23.01 -36.28
C VAL A 342 13.61 -21.98 -37.39
N ILE A 343 12.59 -21.11 -37.36
CA ILE A 343 12.47 -20.03 -38.36
C ILE A 343 13.61 -19.00 -38.26
N GLN A 344 14.13 -18.74 -37.05
CA GLN A 344 15.28 -17.86 -36.85
C GLN A 344 16.57 -18.50 -37.35
N ALA A 345 16.71 -19.82 -37.20
CA ALA A 345 17.86 -20.60 -37.62
C ALA A 345 18.12 -20.56 -39.12
N GLU A 346 17.10 -20.31 -39.95
CA GLU A 346 17.25 -20.27 -41.40
C GLU A 346 18.31 -19.23 -41.83
N ASN A 347 18.24 -18.02 -41.25
CA ASN A 347 19.08 -16.89 -41.66
C ASN A 347 19.80 -16.20 -40.49
N ASP A 348 19.70 -16.72 -39.27
CA ASP A 348 20.12 -16.03 -38.03
C ASP A 348 19.50 -14.62 -37.93
N GLN A 349 18.20 -14.55 -38.17
CA GLN A 349 17.43 -13.31 -38.21
C GLN A 349 16.33 -13.32 -37.16
N GLN A 350 16.03 -12.14 -36.61
CA GLN A 350 14.91 -11.96 -35.70
C GLN A 350 13.62 -11.91 -36.51
N THR A 351 13.09 -13.08 -36.82
CA THR A 351 11.77 -13.27 -37.41
C THR A 351 10.86 -14.00 -36.43
N GLN A 352 9.59 -13.64 -36.45
CA GLN A 352 8.50 -14.42 -35.85
C GLN A 352 7.43 -14.79 -36.90
N GLU A 353 7.65 -14.44 -38.16
CA GLU A 353 6.73 -14.77 -39.26
C GLU A 353 7.10 -16.13 -39.85
N LEU A 354 6.08 -16.95 -40.07
CA LEU A 354 6.23 -18.19 -40.83
C LEU A 354 6.58 -17.88 -42.30
N PRO A 355 7.38 -18.74 -42.95
CA PRO A 355 7.64 -18.62 -44.38
C PRO A 355 6.35 -18.82 -45.19
N SER A 356 6.26 -18.18 -46.35
CA SER A 356 5.11 -18.34 -47.26
C SER A 356 4.92 -19.78 -47.74
N ASP A 357 6.03 -20.53 -47.85
CA ASP A 357 6.02 -21.98 -48.04
C ASP A 357 6.63 -22.65 -46.80
N CYS A 358 5.80 -23.37 -46.05
CA CYS A 358 6.20 -24.10 -44.86
C CYS A 358 6.73 -25.51 -45.14
N GLY A 359 6.91 -25.95 -46.40
CA GLY A 359 7.34 -27.32 -46.72
C GLY A 359 8.70 -27.71 -46.13
N GLN A 360 9.71 -26.84 -46.28
CA GLN A 360 11.04 -27.08 -45.70
C GLN A 360 11.02 -27.00 -44.17
N LEU A 361 10.29 -26.02 -43.61
CA LEU A 361 10.09 -25.87 -42.17
C LEU A 361 9.41 -27.12 -41.57
N ALA A 362 8.34 -27.60 -42.21
CA ALA A 362 7.61 -28.79 -41.81
C ALA A 362 8.53 -30.01 -41.80
N THR A 363 9.33 -30.18 -42.84
CA THR A 363 10.32 -31.28 -42.94
C THR A 363 11.34 -31.22 -41.80
N MET A 364 11.89 -30.03 -41.50
CA MET A 364 12.84 -29.87 -40.39
C MET A 364 12.22 -30.10 -39.02
N LEU A 365 10.96 -29.75 -38.83
CA LEU A 365 10.21 -30.02 -37.60
C LEU A 365 9.69 -31.47 -37.52
N GLY A 366 10.00 -32.33 -38.49
CA GLY A 366 9.65 -33.74 -38.50
C GLY A 366 8.24 -34.07 -39.04
N PHE A 367 7.56 -33.13 -39.69
CA PHE A 367 6.28 -33.35 -40.35
C PHE A 367 6.47 -33.83 -41.80
N ALA A 368 5.57 -34.70 -42.28
CA ALA A 368 5.65 -35.23 -43.64
C ALA A 368 5.20 -34.22 -44.70
N THR A 369 4.29 -33.30 -44.35
CA THR A 369 3.74 -32.28 -45.26
C THR A 369 3.50 -30.95 -44.54
N ALA A 370 3.48 -29.85 -45.31
CA ALA A 370 3.12 -28.53 -44.80
C ALA A 370 1.70 -28.50 -44.18
N ASP A 371 0.76 -29.27 -44.73
CA ASP A 371 -0.62 -29.35 -44.21
C ASP A 371 -0.69 -30.00 -42.82
N GLN A 372 0.16 -30.99 -42.54
CA GLN A 372 0.24 -31.62 -41.22
C GLN A 372 0.80 -30.64 -40.18
N PHE A 373 1.85 -29.90 -40.54
CA PHE A 373 2.41 -28.84 -39.69
C PHE A 373 1.35 -27.77 -39.39
N GLU A 374 0.65 -27.27 -40.41
CA GLU A 374 -0.36 -26.22 -40.24
C GLU A 374 -1.55 -26.70 -39.40
N SER A 375 -1.97 -27.96 -39.56
CA SER A 375 -3.04 -28.56 -38.74
C SER A 375 -2.63 -28.65 -37.28
N HIS A 376 -1.39 -29.08 -37.00
CA HIS A 376 -0.87 -29.14 -35.63
C HIS A 376 -0.70 -27.75 -35.02
N ARG A 377 -0.18 -26.79 -35.81
CA ARG A 377 -0.05 -25.39 -35.41
C ARG A 377 -1.39 -24.79 -34.99
N ARG A 378 -2.44 -24.97 -35.80
CA ARG A 378 -3.79 -24.49 -35.47
C ARG A 378 -4.32 -25.11 -34.19
N ALA A 379 -4.10 -26.41 -33.97
CA ALA A 379 -4.52 -27.06 -32.74
C ALA A 379 -3.84 -26.44 -31.51
N VAL A 380 -2.53 -26.15 -31.58
CA VAL A 380 -1.78 -25.48 -30.51
C VAL A 380 -2.31 -24.05 -30.30
N THR A 381 -2.39 -23.24 -31.35
CA THR A 381 -2.82 -21.84 -31.22
C THR A 381 -4.28 -21.72 -30.80
N ASP A 382 -5.16 -22.64 -31.19
CA ASP A 382 -6.54 -22.69 -30.72
C ASP A 382 -6.63 -22.96 -29.20
N ARG A 383 -5.86 -23.92 -28.68
CA ARG A 383 -5.81 -24.19 -27.22
C ARG A 383 -5.31 -22.99 -26.44
N VAL A 384 -4.20 -22.39 -26.88
CA VAL A 384 -3.63 -21.19 -26.26
C VAL A 384 -4.63 -20.05 -26.25
N HIS A 385 -5.27 -19.79 -27.40
CA HIS A 385 -6.23 -18.71 -27.51
C HIS A 385 -7.49 -18.95 -26.68
N GLN A 386 -7.94 -20.19 -26.55
CA GLN A 386 -9.03 -20.56 -25.64
C GLN A 386 -8.65 -20.29 -24.18
N ALA A 387 -7.45 -20.69 -23.75
CA ALA A 387 -6.95 -20.42 -22.41
C ALA A 387 -6.84 -18.90 -22.14
N PHE A 388 -6.31 -18.14 -23.10
CA PHE A 388 -6.21 -16.68 -23.01
C PHE A 388 -7.58 -15.99 -22.95
N LYS A 389 -8.55 -16.46 -23.74
CA LYS A 389 -9.94 -15.97 -23.67
C LYS A 389 -10.57 -16.27 -22.32
N ALA A 390 -10.39 -17.48 -21.79
CA ALA A 390 -10.92 -17.89 -20.48
C ALA A 390 -10.26 -17.12 -19.32
N PHE A 391 -8.99 -16.74 -19.45
CA PHE A 391 -8.24 -16.01 -18.44
C PHE A 391 -8.89 -14.67 -18.10
N LEU A 392 -9.19 -14.43 -16.82
CA LEU A 392 -9.93 -13.24 -16.33
C LEU A 392 -11.31 -13.02 -16.98
N HIS A 393 -11.88 -14.05 -17.62
CA HIS A 393 -13.26 -13.99 -18.08
C HIS A 393 -14.17 -14.07 -16.86
N VAL A 394 -14.87 -12.98 -16.54
CA VAL A 394 -15.98 -13.03 -15.60
C VAL A 394 -17.04 -13.91 -16.24
N LYS A 395 -17.36 -15.07 -15.66
CA LYS A 395 -18.61 -15.75 -16.03
C LYS A 395 -19.71 -14.75 -15.72
N LEU A 396 -20.35 -14.21 -16.77
CA LEU A 396 -21.66 -13.57 -16.62
C LEU A 396 -22.48 -14.56 -15.80
N PRO A 397 -23.05 -14.17 -14.65
CA PRO A 397 -23.88 -15.08 -13.89
C PRO A 397 -24.91 -15.65 -14.86
N THR A 398 -24.89 -16.98 -15.03
CA THR A 398 -25.98 -17.74 -15.63
C THR A 398 -27.23 -17.21 -14.97
N GLN A 399 -28.09 -16.55 -15.76
CA GLN A 399 -29.37 -15.96 -15.39
C GLN A 399 -29.62 -16.06 -13.89
N SER A 400 -29.23 -15.01 -13.15
CA SER A 400 -29.77 -14.79 -11.81
C SER A 400 -31.26 -15.02 -11.93
N SER A 401 -31.80 -15.93 -11.12
CA SER A 401 -33.23 -16.14 -10.97
C SER A 401 -33.94 -14.80 -11.09
N CYS A 402 -34.91 -14.66 -12.01
CA CYS A 402 -35.72 -13.47 -12.14
C CYS A 402 -36.43 -13.19 -10.82
N ILE A 403 -35.74 -12.51 -9.90
CA ILE A 403 -36.36 -11.76 -8.82
C ILE A 403 -36.93 -10.55 -9.53
N GLU A 404 -38.25 -10.40 -9.50
CA GLU A 404 -38.91 -9.20 -10.01
C GLU A 404 -38.30 -7.98 -9.33
N VAL A 405 -37.77 -7.06 -10.14
CA VAL A 405 -37.25 -5.79 -9.64
C VAL A 405 -38.42 -4.99 -9.11
N ASN A 406 -38.37 -4.59 -7.84
CA ASN A 406 -39.38 -3.75 -7.21
C ASN A 406 -39.56 -2.45 -8.03
N ASP A 407 -40.80 -2.05 -8.30
CA ASP A 407 -41.12 -0.88 -9.12
C ASP A 407 -40.51 0.42 -8.57
N GLU A 408 -40.43 0.57 -7.25
CA GLU A 408 -39.82 1.75 -6.62
C GLU A 408 -38.30 1.80 -6.85
N VAL A 409 -37.62 0.64 -6.76
CA VAL A 409 -36.20 0.51 -7.08
C VAL A 409 -35.95 0.77 -8.56
N ARG A 410 -36.78 0.21 -9.44
CA ARG A 410 -36.70 0.43 -10.89
C ARG A 410 -36.78 1.92 -11.22
N GLN A 411 -37.76 2.63 -10.65
CA GLN A 411 -37.93 4.05 -10.87
C GLN A 411 -36.71 4.87 -10.42
N ARG A 412 -36.09 4.54 -9.29
CA ARG A 412 -34.86 5.22 -8.81
C ARG A 412 -33.68 5.00 -9.76
N LEU A 413 -33.51 3.77 -10.26
CA LEU A 413 -32.42 3.42 -11.18
C LEU A 413 -32.58 4.06 -12.56
N GLU A 414 -33.81 4.13 -13.08
CA GLU A 414 -34.14 4.83 -14.33
C GLU A 414 -33.85 6.33 -14.21
N ASN A 415 -34.38 6.98 -13.17
CA ASN A 415 -34.13 8.39 -12.89
C ASN A 415 -32.63 8.72 -12.78
N PHE A 416 -31.84 7.84 -12.15
CA PHE A 416 -30.40 8.02 -12.05
C PHE A 416 -29.69 7.84 -13.40
N SER A 417 -30.11 6.88 -14.21
CA SER A 417 -29.53 6.62 -15.54
C SER A 417 -29.80 7.76 -16.53
N ASP A 418 -30.95 8.42 -16.38
CA ASP A 418 -31.38 9.57 -17.19
C ASP A 418 -30.77 10.92 -16.71
N ASP A 419 -29.98 10.92 -15.63
CA ASP A 419 -29.31 12.13 -15.15
C ASP A 419 -28.30 12.66 -16.21
N PRO A 420 -28.28 13.98 -16.51
CA PRO A 420 -27.32 14.58 -17.44
C PRO A 420 -25.85 14.27 -17.16
N LEU A 421 -25.49 13.96 -15.91
CA LEU A 421 -24.14 13.53 -15.53
C LEU A 421 -23.79 12.16 -16.13
N CYS A 422 -24.76 11.23 -16.19
CA CYS A 422 -24.60 9.89 -16.75
C CYS A 422 -24.52 9.93 -18.28
N GLU A 423 -25.29 10.81 -18.93
CA GLU A 423 -25.28 10.96 -20.39
C GLU A 423 -23.95 11.47 -20.94
N ARG A 424 -23.26 12.32 -20.16
CA ARG A 424 -21.96 12.93 -20.53
C ARG A 424 -20.75 12.02 -20.33
N LEU A 425 -20.95 10.80 -19.83
CA LEU A 425 -19.86 9.83 -19.67
C LEU A 425 -19.32 9.35 -21.01
N GLU A 426 -18.02 9.05 -21.05
CA GLU A 426 -17.43 8.37 -22.19
C GLU A 426 -18.12 7.01 -22.46
N PRO A 427 -18.16 6.52 -23.71
CA PRO A 427 -18.89 5.31 -24.08
C PRO A 427 -18.58 4.08 -23.22
N ILE A 428 -17.31 3.92 -22.83
CA ILE A 428 -16.85 2.80 -21.98
C ILE A 428 -17.42 2.92 -20.56
N ALA A 429 -17.32 4.11 -19.95
CA ALA A 429 -17.84 4.36 -18.61
C ALA A 429 -19.38 4.24 -18.57
N ARG A 430 -20.07 4.74 -19.60
CA ARG A 430 -21.53 4.60 -19.73
C ARG A 430 -21.97 3.14 -19.85
N SER A 431 -21.24 2.34 -20.64
CA SER A 431 -21.49 0.90 -20.77
C SER A 431 -21.33 0.16 -19.44
N ARG A 432 -20.25 0.45 -18.69
CA ARG A 432 -20.01 -0.12 -17.36
C ARG A 432 -21.08 0.30 -16.35
N LEU A 433 -21.47 1.56 -16.34
CA LEU A 433 -22.56 2.07 -15.50
C LEU A 433 -23.88 1.35 -15.79
N THR A 434 -24.24 1.24 -17.06
CA THR A 434 -25.47 0.55 -17.49
C THR A 434 -25.47 -0.91 -17.03
N THR A 435 -24.32 -1.58 -17.15
CA THR A 435 -24.13 -2.96 -16.67
C THR A 435 -24.33 -3.05 -15.16
N LEU A 436 -23.70 -2.15 -14.39
CA LEU A 436 -23.82 -2.10 -12.94
C LEU A 436 -25.27 -1.86 -12.49
N VAL A 437 -25.95 -0.86 -13.06
CA VAL A 437 -27.33 -0.51 -12.73
C VAL A 437 -28.27 -1.69 -12.97
N ASN A 438 -28.11 -2.39 -14.10
CA ASN A 438 -28.92 -3.56 -14.42
C ASN A 438 -28.70 -4.72 -13.43
N GLN A 439 -27.45 -4.95 -12.99
CA GLN A 439 -27.14 -5.96 -11.97
C GLN A 439 -27.73 -5.59 -10.61
N LEU A 440 -27.61 -4.32 -10.22
CA LEU A 440 -28.09 -3.80 -8.95
C LEU A 440 -29.59 -3.87 -8.77
N GLY A 441 -30.39 -3.78 -9.85
CA GLY A 441 -31.86 -3.80 -9.75
C GLY A 441 -32.39 -4.98 -8.95
N SER A 442 -31.91 -6.19 -9.25
CA SER A 442 -32.32 -7.40 -8.52
C SER A 442 -31.77 -7.46 -7.09
N GLU A 443 -30.51 -7.05 -6.89
CA GLU A 443 -29.83 -7.09 -5.58
C GLU A 443 -30.46 -6.07 -4.61
N LEU A 444 -30.72 -4.85 -5.06
CA LEU A 444 -31.32 -3.77 -4.30
C LEU A 444 -32.78 -4.03 -3.93
N SER A 445 -33.50 -4.81 -4.73
CA SER A 445 -34.89 -5.18 -4.43
C SER A 445 -35.03 -6.04 -3.16
N ALA A 446 -33.94 -6.61 -2.65
CA ALA A 446 -33.89 -7.33 -1.39
C ALA A 446 -33.69 -6.41 -0.16
N TYR A 447 -33.46 -5.11 -0.36
CA TYR A 447 -33.16 -4.14 0.70
C TYR A 447 -34.23 -3.03 0.77
N PRO A 448 -34.35 -2.31 1.90
CA PRO A 448 -35.18 -1.11 1.98
C PRO A 448 -34.77 -0.06 0.94
N ILE A 449 -35.74 0.72 0.44
CA ILE A 449 -35.50 1.71 -0.63
C ILE A 449 -34.37 2.70 -0.31
N LEU A 450 -34.18 3.04 0.97
CA LEU A 450 -33.10 3.91 1.43
C LEU A 450 -31.70 3.40 1.06
N VAL A 451 -31.49 2.08 0.97
CA VAL A 451 -30.21 1.48 0.55
C VAL A 451 -29.95 1.78 -0.93
N THR A 452 -31.01 1.80 -1.74
CA THR A 452 -30.93 2.21 -3.16
C THR A 452 -30.48 3.67 -3.25
N ASP A 453 -31.08 4.57 -2.47
CA ASP A 453 -30.70 5.98 -2.47
C ASP A 453 -29.23 6.18 -2.04
N ARG A 454 -28.78 5.47 -1.00
CA ARG A 454 -27.38 5.49 -0.53
C ARG A 454 -26.41 4.96 -1.60
N MET A 455 -26.75 3.85 -2.25
CA MET A 455 -25.92 3.25 -3.30
C MET A 455 -25.81 4.18 -4.51
N LEU A 456 -26.90 4.80 -4.95
CA LEU A 456 -26.90 5.72 -6.07
C LEU A 456 -26.13 7.01 -5.75
N ARG A 457 -26.22 7.54 -4.52
CA ARG A 457 -25.38 8.67 -4.08
C ARG A 457 -23.89 8.32 -4.16
N PHE A 458 -23.49 7.13 -3.68
CA PHE A 458 -22.10 6.69 -3.79
C PHE A 458 -21.64 6.57 -5.25
N ILE A 459 -22.43 5.90 -6.10
CA ILE A 459 -22.12 5.77 -7.53
C ILE A 459 -22.01 7.15 -8.17
N GLY A 460 -22.91 8.07 -7.85
CA GLY A 460 -22.89 9.46 -8.33
C GLY A 460 -21.57 10.17 -8.00
N THR A 461 -21.05 10.03 -6.78
CA THR A 461 -19.74 10.59 -6.40
C THR A 461 -18.59 9.99 -7.19
N CYS A 462 -18.67 8.70 -7.53
CA CYS A 462 -17.59 7.96 -8.19
C CYS A 462 -17.77 7.83 -9.70
N ILE A 463 -18.81 8.43 -10.28
CA ILE A 463 -19.28 8.11 -11.64
C ILE A 463 -18.24 8.39 -12.73
N ARG A 464 -17.37 9.38 -12.52
CA ARG A 464 -16.26 9.73 -13.43
C ARG A 464 -15.00 8.89 -13.22
N ARG A 465 -14.96 8.09 -12.15
CA ARG A 465 -13.83 7.24 -11.78
C ARG A 465 -14.16 5.81 -12.18
N THR A 466 -13.89 5.48 -13.44
CA THR A 466 -14.31 4.21 -14.08
C THR A 466 -13.88 2.97 -13.30
N VAL A 467 -12.79 3.06 -12.54
CA VAL A 467 -12.27 2.04 -11.61
C VAL A 467 -13.35 1.53 -10.65
N TYR A 468 -14.09 2.44 -9.99
CA TYR A 468 -15.13 2.06 -9.02
C TYR A 468 -16.34 1.40 -9.69
N LEU A 469 -16.73 1.87 -10.87
CA LEU A 469 -17.83 1.27 -11.64
C LEU A 469 -17.49 -0.15 -12.09
N SER A 470 -16.25 -0.37 -12.54
CA SER A 470 -15.74 -1.70 -12.89
C SER A 470 -15.70 -2.62 -11.68
N LEU A 471 -15.16 -2.16 -10.56
CA LEU A 471 -15.07 -2.92 -9.32
C LEU A 471 -16.45 -3.41 -8.88
N LEU A 472 -17.42 -2.49 -8.84
CA LEU A 472 -18.77 -2.84 -8.44
C LEU A 472 -19.46 -3.74 -9.47
N SER A 473 -19.29 -3.53 -10.78
CA SER A 473 -19.96 -4.37 -11.80
C SER A 473 -19.37 -5.79 -11.89
N GLU A 474 -18.07 -5.95 -11.65
CA GLU A 474 -17.36 -7.21 -11.85
C GLU A 474 -17.23 -8.05 -10.57
N ASN A 475 -17.45 -7.46 -9.39
CA ASN A 475 -17.30 -8.15 -8.12
C ASN A 475 -18.63 -8.19 -7.32
N PRO A 476 -19.48 -9.22 -7.55
CA PRO A 476 -20.72 -9.39 -6.81
C PRO A 476 -20.52 -9.50 -5.29
N ALA A 477 -19.39 -10.07 -4.84
CA ALA A 477 -19.10 -10.17 -3.41
C ALA A 477 -18.82 -8.78 -2.79
N THR A 478 -18.14 -7.89 -3.52
CA THR A 478 -17.98 -6.49 -3.11
C THR A 478 -19.32 -5.77 -3.05
N ARG A 479 -20.17 -5.92 -4.07
CA ARG A 479 -21.52 -5.33 -4.03
C ARG A 479 -22.30 -5.83 -2.83
N ALA A 480 -22.30 -7.14 -2.59
CA ALA A 480 -22.99 -7.73 -1.44
C ALA A 480 -22.49 -7.15 -0.10
N ARG A 481 -21.16 -7.04 0.10
CA ARG A 481 -20.57 -6.40 1.29
C ARG A 481 -20.96 -4.94 1.41
N MET A 482 -20.94 -4.21 0.29
CA MET A 482 -21.30 -2.80 0.27
C MET A 482 -22.78 -2.61 0.63
N LEU A 483 -23.69 -3.39 0.03
CA LEU A 483 -25.12 -3.34 0.32
C LEU A 483 -25.42 -3.70 1.78
N ASP A 484 -24.74 -4.70 2.34
CA ASP A 484 -24.82 -5.03 3.78
C ASP A 484 -24.46 -3.83 4.66
N ILE A 485 -23.34 -3.16 4.38
CA ILE A 485 -22.90 -2.00 5.15
C ILE A 485 -23.82 -0.79 4.96
N LEU A 486 -24.21 -0.50 3.72
CA LEU A 486 -25.13 0.59 3.40
C LEU A 486 -26.50 0.38 4.04
N ASN A 487 -26.93 -0.86 4.26
CA ASN A 487 -28.14 -1.19 4.99
C ASN A 487 -28.00 -0.95 6.50
N ARG A 488 -26.84 -1.29 7.08
CA ARG A 488 -26.65 -1.27 8.54
C ARG A 488 -26.38 0.12 9.13
N SER A 489 -25.63 0.99 8.44
CA SER A 489 -25.21 2.27 9.02
C SER A 489 -25.24 3.44 8.03
N PRO A 490 -26.10 4.47 8.27
CA PRO A 490 -25.98 5.75 7.57
C PRO A 490 -24.63 6.41 7.77
N TRP A 491 -24.07 6.38 8.98
CA TRP A 491 -22.80 7.02 9.29
C TRP A 491 -21.66 6.47 8.40
N ILE A 492 -21.56 5.13 8.29
CA ILE A 492 -20.57 4.48 7.44
C ILE A 492 -20.82 4.80 5.96
N SER A 493 -22.10 4.90 5.55
CA SER A 493 -22.49 5.26 4.19
C SER A 493 -22.03 6.67 3.82
N GLU A 494 -22.27 7.66 4.69
CA GLU A 494 -21.83 9.04 4.44
C GLU A 494 -20.31 9.14 4.42
N ARG A 495 -19.58 8.40 5.26
CA ARG A 495 -18.12 8.33 5.21
C ARG A 495 -17.60 7.74 3.89
N LEU A 496 -18.22 6.69 3.35
CA LEU A 496 -17.89 6.14 2.03
C LEU A 496 -18.15 7.15 0.90
N ILE A 497 -19.22 7.93 1.01
CA ILE A 497 -19.58 8.98 0.04
C ILE A 497 -18.56 10.13 0.10
N GLU A 498 -18.17 10.57 1.30
CA GLU A 498 -17.17 11.63 1.50
C GLU A 498 -15.76 11.19 1.04
N MET A 499 -15.41 9.92 1.29
CA MET A 499 -14.09 9.39 0.97
C MET A 499 -14.20 8.02 0.25
N PRO A 500 -14.44 8.01 -1.07
CA PRO A 500 -14.61 6.78 -1.84
C PRO A 500 -13.44 5.80 -1.80
N ALA A 501 -12.23 6.28 -1.48
CA ALA A 501 -11.06 5.43 -1.27
C ALA A 501 -11.24 4.44 -0.10
N LEU A 502 -12.16 4.70 0.83
CA LEU A 502 -12.52 3.75 1.89
C LEU A 502 -13.18 2.47 1.37
N LEU A 503 -13.66 2.44 0.12
CA LEU A 503 -14.13 1.20 -0.48
C LEU A 503 -12.99 0.18 -0.54
N ASP A 504 -11.74 0.61 -0.73
CA ASP A 504 -10.58 -0.28 -0.77
C ASP A 504 -10.34 -0.95 0.58
N GLU A 505 -10.51 -0.21 1.68
CA GLU A 505 -10.48 -0.78 3.04
C GLU A 505 -11.52 -1.89 3.16
N LEU A 506 -12.77 -1.66 2.72
CA LEU A 506 -13.86 -2.66 2.80
C LEU A 506 -13.54 -3.98 2.07
N LEU A 507 -12.69 -3.95 1.05
CA LEU A 507 -12.29 -5.13 0.28
C LEU A 507 -11.25 -6.00 1.00
N THR A 508 -10.41 -5.37 1.81
CA THR A 508 -9.24 -6.01 2.44
C THR A 508 -9.46 -6.33 3.91
N LEU A 509 -10.60 -5.93 4.49
CA LEU A 509 -10.92 -6.17 5.90
C LEU A 509 -10.89 -7.65 6.28
N ASP A 510 -9.89 -8.01 7.08
CA ASP A 510 -9.88 -9.21 7.94
C ASP A 510 -10.18 -8.78 9.39
N VAL A 511 -10.97 -9.57 10.11
CA VAL A 511 -11.27 -9.35 11.53
C VAL A 511 -9.98 -9.27 12.35
N SER A 512 -8.93 -10.02 11.97
CA SER A 512 -7.64 -9.95 12.66
C SER A 512 -6.94 -8.59 12.54
N GLU A 513 -7.35 -7.76 11.58
CA GLU A 513 -6.81 -6.43 11.31
C GLU A 513 -7.79 -5.30 11.69
N ALA A 514 -8.91 -5.64 12.34
CA ALA A 514 -9.96 -4.71 12.75
C ALA A 514 -9.47 -3.63 13.72
N VAL A 515 -8.60 -4.02 14.64
CA VAL A 515 -7.98 -3.15 15.64
C VAL A 515 -6.47 -3.29 15.58
N LEU A 516 -5.76 -2.20 15.82
CA LEU A 516 -4.31 -2.13 15.78
C LEU A 516 -3.79 -1.80 17.17
N SER A 517 -2.65 -2.37 17.55
CA SER A 517 -1.94 -1.93 18.76
C SER A 517 -1.57 -0.45 18.64
N ARG A 518 -1.54 0.26 19.78
CA ARG A 518 -1.12 1.65 19.88
C ARG A 518 0.19 1.94 19.13
N GLU A 519 1.18 1.07 19.26
CA GLU A 519 2.50 1.21 18.62
C GLU A 519 2.39 1.16 17.09
N MET A 520 1.56 0.25 16.57
CA MET A 520 1.36 0.08 15.13
C MET A 520 0.60 1.27 14.53
N ILE A 521 -0.37 1.85 15.25
CA ILE A 521 -1.07 3.08 14.84
C ILE A 521 -0.05 4.23 14.69
N SER A 522 0.81 4.42 15.70
CA SER A 522 1.84 5.47 15.64
C SER A 522 2.87 5.22 14.53
N GLN A 523 3.30 3.97 14.32
CA GLN A 523 4.24 3.63 13.25
C GLN A 523 3.64 3.86 11.86
N GLU A 524 2.40 3.41 11.63
CA GLU A 524 1.70 3.59 10.36
C GLU A 524 1.52 5.09 10.04
N LEU A 525 1.13 5.90 11.03
CA LEU A 525 1.01 7.34 10.84
C LEU A 525 2.35 7.97 10.46
N LYS A 526 3.43 7.65 11.20
CA LYS A 526 4.78 8.16 10.89
C LYS A 526 5.23 7.77 9.49
N MET A 527 5.03 6.51 9.09
CA MET A 527 5.38 6.02 7.75
C MET A 527 4.65 6.78 6.64
N ARG A 528 3.38 7.17 6.86
CA ARG A 528 2.64 8.00 5.91
C ARG A 528 3.18 9.43 5.85
N LEU A 529 3.52 10.02 6.99
CA LEU A 529 4.03 11.38 7.08
C LEU A 529 5.45 11.54 6.53
N LEU A 530 6.28 10.49 6.51
CA LEU A 530 7.60 10.52 5.88
C LEU A 530 7.57 10.86 4.38
N ARG A 531 6.42 10.65 3.72
CA ARG A 531 6.22 10.94 2.29
C ARG A 531 5.68 12.34 2.01
N VAL A 532 5.46 13.13 3.06
CA VAL A 532 4.91 14.49 2.97
C VAL A 532 6.04 15.50 3.15
N ASP A 533 6.06 16.52 2.30
CA ASP A 533 6.98 17.65 2.47
C ASP A 533 6.71 18.32 3.83
N PRO A 534 7.72 18.43 4.73
CA PRO A 534 7.56 19.09 6.02
C PRO A 534 7.06 20.54 5.94
N ASP A 535 7.31 21.23 4.82
CA ASP A 535 6.87 22.61 4.63
C ASP A 535 5.41 22.70 4.11
N ASP A 536 4.79 21.58 3.71
CA ASP A 536 3.40 21.51 3.23
C ASP A 536 2.43 21.11 4.35
N SER A 537 2.05 22.09 5.18
CA SER A 537 1.11 21.86 6.29
C SER A 537 -0.30 21.44 5.83
N GLU A 538 -0.69 21.75 4.60
CA GLU A 538 -2.00 21.36 4.05
C GLU A 538 -2.02 19.87 3.74
N CYS A 539 -1.04 19.39 2.96
CA CYS A 539 -0.88 17.97 2.65
C CYS A 539 -0.70 17.13 3.92
N LEU A 540 0.09 17.62 4.88
CA LEU A 540 0.28 16.96 6.17
C LEU A 540 -1.05 16.78 6.93
N THR A 541 -1.86 17.84 6.99
CA THR A 541 -3.18 17.77 7.64
C THR A 541 -4.11 16.82 6.90
N GLU A 542 -4.13 16.83 5.56
CA GLU A 542 -4.92 15.91 4.75
C GLU A 542 -4.57 14.44 5.00
N VAL A 543 -3.29 14.11 5.04
CA VAL A 543 -2.81 12.73 5.30
C VAL A 543 -3.23 12.27 6.69
N MET A 544 -3.11 13.13 7.72
CA MET A 544 -3.60 12.80 9.07
C MET A 544 -5.11 12.59 9.11
N VAL A 545 -5.89 13.41 8.40
CA VAL A 545 -7.36 13.27 8.31
C VAL A 545 -7.74 11.94 7.66
N GLN A 546 -7.12 11.60 6.52
CA GLN A 546 -7.35 10.33 5.84
C GLN A 546 -6.99 9.14 6.73
N PHE A 547 -5.85 9.21 7.42
CA PHE A 547 -5.39 8.17 8.34
C PHE A 547 -6.40 7.95 9.49
N ALA A 548 -6.76 9.02 10.20
CA ALA A 548 -7.64 8.93 11.36
C ALA A 548 -9.04 8.43 10.96
N ARG A 549 -9.60 8.98 9.88
CA ARG A 549 -10.91 8.58 9.35
C ARG A 549 -10.90 7.15 8.80
N GLY A 550 -9.82 6.72 8.16
CA GLY A 550 -9.66 5.36 7.67
C GLY A 550 -9.70 4.31 8.77
N LEU A 551 -8.94 4.52 9.85
CA LEU A 551 -8.94 3.62 11.00
C LEU A 551 -10.26 3.65 11.77
N ALA A 552 -10.87 4.83 11.94
CA ALA A 552 -12.19 4.95 12.57
C ALA A 552 -13.29 4.27 11.74
N PHE A 553 -13.25 4.42 10.41
CA PHE A 553 -14.15 3.73 9.48
C PHE A 553 -14.02 2.21 9.61
N ARG A 554 -12.80 1.69 9.67
CA ARG A 554 -12.53 0.27 9.88
C ARG A 554 -13.19 -0.23 11.16
N ALA A 555 -12.95 0.44 12.29
CA ALA A 555 -13.55 0.09 13.57
C ALA A 555 -15.09 0.10 13.50
N ALA A 556 -15.68 1.10 12.86
CA ALA A 556 -17.14 1.21 12.68
C ALA A 556 -17.72 0.03 11.89
N VAL A 557 -17.06 -0.41 10.81
CA VAL A 557 -17.52 -1.54 10.00
C VAL A 557 -17.60 -2.82 10.83
N PHE A 558 -16.57 -3.11 11.64
CA PHE A 558 -16.54 -4.29 12.49
C PHE A 558 -17.51 -4.19 13.69
N GLU A 559 -17.67 -3.00 14.27
CA GLU A 559 -18.62 -2.77 15.37
C GLU A 559 -20.07 -2.99 14.92
N VAL A 560 -20.45 -2.44 13.77
CA VAL A 560 -21.82 -2.57 13.22
C VAL A 560 -22.14 -4.02 12.79
N ARG A 561 -21.11 -4.85 12.58
CA ARG A 561 -21.25 -6.30 12.37
C ARG A 561 -21.24 -7.10 13.67
N ALA A 562 -21.03 -6.45 14.82
CA ALA A 562 -20.83 -7.07 16.12
C ALA A 562 -19.65 -8.06 16.14
N GLU A 563 -18.61 -7.80 15.35
CA GLU A 563 -17.42 -8.64 15.21
C GLU A 563 -16.31 -8.26 16.23
N ILE A 564 -16.34 -7.03 16.75
CA ILE A 564 -15.44 -6.55 17.82
C ILE A 564 -16.24 -5.95 18.99
N PRO A 565 -15.75 -6.06 20.23
CA PRO A 565 -16.41 -5.50 21.41
C PRO A 565 -16.21 -3.98 21.52
N LEU A 566 -17.21 -3.28 22.07
CA LEU A 566 -17.19 -1.82 22.31
C LEU A 566 -15.90 -1.32 22.96
N MET A 567 -15.39 -2.03 23.97
CA MET A 567 -14.20 -1.58 24.71
C MET A 567 -12.98 -1.45 23.78
N GLN A 568 -12.82 -2.39 22.84
CA GLN A 568 -11.74 -2.32 21.84
C GLN A 568 -11.96 -1.17 20.85
N VAL A 569 -13.21 -0.86 20.50
CA VAL A 569 -13.54 0.29 19.63
C VAL A 569 -13.10 1.59 20.29
N SER A 570 -13.45 1.81 21.56
CA SER A 570 -13.09 3.04 22.25
C SER A 570 -11.60 3.18 22.54
N ASP A 571 -10.92 2.06 22.82
CA ASP A 571 -9.47 2.03 22.89
C ASP A 571 -8.86 2.45 21.54
N GLN A 572 -9.32 1.86 20.44
CA GLN A 572 -8.87 2.17 19.08
C GLN A 572 -9.06 3.66 18.74
N LEU A 573 -10.25 4.21 18.97
CA LEU A 573 -10.55 5.63 18.73
C LEU A 573 -9.68 6.55 19.59
N THR A 574 -9.42 6.16 20.85
CA THR A 574 -8.55 6.92 21.74
C THR A 574 -7.10 6.91 21.26
N TRP A 575 -6.57 5.74 20.86
CA TRP A 575 -5.20 5.63 20.37
C TRP A 575 -4.99 6.36 19.04
N ILE A 576 -5.99 6.38 18.16
CA ILE A 576 -5.97 7.20 16.93
C ILE A 576 -5.84 8.68 17.30
N ALA A 577 -6.67 9.18 18.22
CA ALA A 577 -6.60 10.57 18.66
C ALA A 577 -5.23 10.92 19.27
N GLU A 578 -4.70 10.06 20.15
CA GLU A 578 -3.38 10.27 20.76
C GLU A 578 -2.23 10.30 19.74
N ALA A 579 -2.24 9.40 18.76
CA ALA A 579 -1.24 9.39 17.70
C ALA A 579 -1.29 10.69 16.88
N VAL A 580 -2.48 11.14 16.51
CA VAL A 580 -2.67 12.41 15.78
C VAL A 580 -2.20 13.60 16.62
N ILE A 581 -2.63 13.71 17.88
CA ILE A 581 -2.23 14.83 18.76
C ILE A 581 -0.71 14.87 18.93
N SER A 582 -0.07 13.71 19.05
CA SER A 582 1.39 13.60 19.20
C SER A 582 2.13 14.13 17.96
N GLU A 583 1.73 13.72 16.77
CA GLU A 583 2.36 14.18 15.52
C GLU A 583 2.06 15.67 15.25
N VAL A 584 0.84 16.14 15.53
CA VAL A 584 0.49 17.57 15.41
C VAL A 584 1.31 18.43 16.37
N LEU A 585 1.50 17.98 17.62
CA LEU A 585 2.33 18.68 18.59
C LEU A 585 3.79 18.73 18.12
N GLN A 586 4.34 17.60 17.65
CA GLN A 586 5.71 17.53 17.15
C GLN A 586 5.91 18.47 15.97
N TYR A 587 4.98 18.46 15.01
CA TYR A 587 5.00 19.33 13.84
C TYR A 587 4.94 20.80 14.24
N ALA A 588 3.92 21.20 15.00
CA ALA A 588 3.74 22.58 15.46
C ALA A 588 4.94 23.09 16.27
N TYR A 589 5.55 22.23 17.07
CA TYR A 589 6.77 22.57 17.80
C TYR A 589 7.94 22.82 16.85
N SER A 590 8.20 21.89 15.92
CA SER A 590 9.30 22.00 14.96
C SER A 590 9.16 23.24 14.06
N GLU A 591 7.96 23.57 13.60
CA GLU A 591 7.71 24.75 12.74
C GLU A 591 8.09 26.06 13.46
N ILE A 592 7.71 26.20 14.73
CA ILE A 592 8.04 27.38 15.53
C ILE A 592 9.52 27.38 15.92
N ALA A 593 10.08 26.22 16.28
CA ALA A 593 11.49 26.07 16.67
C ALA A 593 12.46 26.34 15.51
N THR A 594 12.13 25.94 14.28
CA THR A 594 12.94 26.24 13.08
C THR A 594 13.12 27.75 12.90
N LYS A 595 12.12 28.55 13.26
CA LYS A 595 12.15 30.01 13.10
C LYS A 595 12.77 30.75 14.31
N HIS A 596 12.51 30.27 15.51
CA HIS A 596 12.80 30.99 16.75
C HIS A 596 13.84 30.31 17.65
N GLY A 597 14.25 29.09 17.33
CA GLY A 597 15.07 28.23 18.19
C GLY A 597 14.27 27.59 19.31
N GLN A 598 14.98 26.92 20.21
CA GLN A 598 14.46 26.17 21.35
C GLN A 598 14.34 27.08 22.58
N PRO A 599 13.28 26.90 23.41
CA PRO A 599 13.15 27.62 24.67
C PRO A 599 13.99 26.98 25.79
N VAL A 600 14.30 27.76 26.83
CA VAL A 600 14.94 27.26 28.06
C VAL A 600 13.94 26.39 28.82
N ARG A 601 14.34 25.16 29.14
CA ARG A 601 13.51 24.13 29.78
C ARG A 601 13.90 23.94 31.24
N ILE A 602 12.90 23.74 32.10
CA ILE A 602 13.11 23.61 33.55
C ILE A 602 13.57 22.19 33.90
N GLY A 603 14.83 22.08 34.32
CA GLY A 603 15.39 20.86 34.92
C GLY A 603 15.74 19.72 33.95
N VAL A 604 15.92 20.00 32.66
CA VAL A 604 16.29 18.99 31.63
C VAL A 604 17.19 19.62 30.56
N ASP A 605 18.29 18.93 30.22
CA ASP A 605 19.26 19.36 29.20
C ASP A 605 19.40 18.28 28.08
N ARG A 606 18.27 17.70 27.66
CA ARG A 606 18.21 16.73 26.56
C ARG A 606 17.72 17.41 25.28
N GLY A 607 18.35 17.11 24.15
CA GLY A 607 18.03 17.72 22.86
C GLY A 607 16.62 17.43 22.34
N ASP A 608 15.99 16.32 22.76
CA ASP A 608 14.70 15.82 22.29
C ASP A 608 13.48 16.22 23.15
N ALA A 609 13.70 16.89 24.30
CA ALA A 609 12.64 17.23 25.23
C ALA A 609 11.80 18.45 24.77
N LEU A 610 10.49 18.31 24.59
CA LEU A 610 9.64 19.42 24.13
C LEU A 610 9.38 20.48 25.21
N GLY A 611 9.41 20.09 26.49
CA GLY A 611 9.00 20.96 27.60
C GLY A 611 7.50 21.31 27.59
N LEU A 612 6.70 20.56 26.83
CA LEU A 612 5.25 20.71 26.67
C LEU A 612 4.56 19.36 26.81
N SER A 613 3.40 19.33 27.46
CA SER A 613 2.56 18.15 27.64
C SER A 613 1.09 18.53 27.51
N ILE A 614 0.30 17.63 26.93
CA ILE A 614 -1.14 17.82 26.74
C ILE A 614 -1.86 16.81 27.65
N LEU A 615 -2.76 17.32 28.48
CA LEU A 615 -3.69 16.52 29.27
C LEU A 615 -5.00 16.33 28.49
N GLY A 616 -5.41 15.09 28.31
CA GLY A 616 -6.75 14.75 27.85
C GLY A 616 -7.69 14.61 29.04
N TYR A 617 -8.83 15.31 28.98
CA TYR A 617 -9.93 15.22 29.93
C TYR A 617 -11.11 14.46 29.30
N GLY A 618 -12.22 14.37 30.02
CA GLY A 618 -13.48 13.85 29.49
C GLY A 618 -13.33 12.43 28.92
N LYS A 619 -13.93 12.21 27.74
CA LYS A 619 -13.91 10.90 27.07
C LYS A 619 -12.51 10.45 26.67
N LEU A 620 -11.68 11.37 26.18
CA LEU A 620 -10.29 11.09 25.78
C LEU A 620 -9.47 10.62 26.99
N GLY A 621 -9.53 11.39 28.08
CA GLY A 621 -8.82 11.08 29.33
C GLY A 621 -9.30 9.77 29.95
N GLY A 622 -10.60 9.50 29.86
CA GLY A 622 -11.23 8.28 30.35
C GLY A 622 -11.17 7.07 29.41
N LEU A 623 -10.46 7.11 28.27
CA LEU A 623 -10.35 6.00 27.31
C LEU A 623 -11.71 5.51 26.75
N GLU A 624 -12.61 6.46 26.54
CA GLU A 624 -14.02 6.18 26.24
C GLU A 624 -14.52 6.91 24.99
N MET A 625 -13.60 7.23 24.07
CA MET A 625 -13.91 7.92 22.82
C MET A 625 -14.99 7.21 21.99
N SER A 626 -15.83 8.02 21.35
CA SER A 626 -16.85 7.67 20.36
C SER A 626 -16.60 8.44 19.05
N TYR A 627 -17.24 8.05 17.94
CA TYR A 627 -17.01 8.61 16.60
C TYR A 627 -17.29 10.11 16.44
N ASP A 628 -18.06 10.69 17.35
CA ASP A 628 -18.50 12.09 17.40
C ASP A 628 -17.83 12.89 18.54
N SER A 629 -16.78 12.34 19.16
CA SER A 629 -16.19 12.96 20.36
C SER A 629 -15.29 14.14 20.03
N ASP A 630 -15.54 15.24 20.73
CA ASP A 630 -14.61 16.37 20.86
C ASP A 630 -13.39 15.94 21.70
N LEU A 631 -12.29 16.69 21.58
CA LEU A 631 -11.09 16.51 22.40
C LEU A 631 -11.04 17.58 23.50
N ASP A 632 -11.27 17.16 24.75
CA ASP A 632 -11.09 18.01 25.92
C ASP A 632 -9.60 18.10 26.30
N LEU A 633 -8.92 19.19 25.94
CA LEU A 633 -7.46 19.35 26.07
C LEU A 633 -7.06 20.49 27.02
N VAL A 634 -6.07 20.22 27.88
CA VAL A 634 -5.38 21.24 28.69
C VAL A 634 -3.88 21.18 28.43
N PHE A 635 -3.28 22.32 28.08
CA PHE A 635 -1.86 22.42 27.72
C PHE A 635 -1.02 22.85 28.92
N VAL A 636 0.04 22.11 29.19
CA VAL A 636 0.96 22.37 30.31
C VAL A 636 2.40 22.47 29.82
N HIS A 637 3.17 23.41 30.36
CA HIS A 637 4.60 23.58 30.02
C HIS A 637 5.52 23.50 31.24
N GLY A 638 6.76 23.08 30.98
CA GLY A 638 7.92 23.13 31.88
C GLY A 638 9.04 23.98 31.27
N ILE A 639 8.66 25.16 30.76
CA ILE A 639 9.53 26.12 30.05
C ILE A 639 9.63 27.39 30.87
N GLU A 640 10.83 27.96 30.95
CA GLU A 640 11.07 29.27 31.59
C GLU A 640 10.42 30.37 30.72
N PRO A 641 9.38 31.06 31.23
CA PRO A 641 8.56 31.94 30.40
C PRO A 641 9.28 33.23 29.99
N ASP A 642 10.17 33.73 30.84
CA ASP A 642 10.84 35.03 30.68
C ASP A 642 12.19 34.92 29.95
N GLU A 643 12.72 33.71 29.77
CA GLU A 643 13.98 33.47 29.07
C GLU A 643 13.76 33.44 27.54
N PRO A 644 14.69 34.02 26.75
CA PRO A 644 14.61 33.99 25.30
C PRO A 644 14.95 32.61 24.72
N THR A 645 14.35 32.29 23.57
CA THR A 645 14.74 31.13 22.76
C THR A 645 16.11 31.30 22.12
N ASP A 646 16.78 30.20 21.76
CA ASP A 646 18.18 30.19 21.30
C ASP A 646 18.39 30.39 19.77
N GLY A 647 17.35 30.73 19.02
CA GLY A 647 17.39 30.82 17.56
C GLY A 647 17.74 32.20 17.00
N ALA A 648 17.76 32.29 15.66
CA ALA A 648 18.14 33.52 14.95
C ALA A 648 17.21 34.71 15.22
N ILE A 649 15.92 34.44 15.52
CA ILE A 649 14.93 35.44 15.91
C ILE A 649 14.38 35.05 17.29
N PRO A 650 15.05 35.43 18.38
CA PRO A 650 14.67 35.01 19.72
C PRO A 650 13.32 35.61 20.14
N ILE A 651 12.51 34.83 20.84
CA ILE A 651 11.27 35.25 21.49
C ILE A 651 11.24 34.74 22.93
N GLU A 652 10.46 35.37 23.81
CA GLU A 652 10.23 34.87 25.17
C GLU A 652 9.62 33.46 25.15
N GLY A 653 10.07 32.58 26.06
CA GLY A 653 9.59 31.21 26.17
C GLY A 653 8.07 31.11 26.35
N GLY A 654 7.46 32.04 27.09
CA GLY A 654 6.02 32.15 27.25
C GLY A 654 5.29 32.43 25.92
N LEU A 655 5.87 33.25 25.04
CA LEU A 655 5.32 33.52 23.71
C LEU A 655 5.51 32.31 22.78
N PHE A 656 6.65 31.62 22.88
CA PHE A 656 6.94 30.40 22.12
C PHE A 656 5.87 29.33 22.37
N VAL A 657 5.60 28.99 23.64
CA VAL A 657 4.60 27.95 23.98
C VAL A 657 3.20 28.33 23.54
N ASN A 658 2.83 29.62 23.65
CA ASN A 658 1.53 30.10 23.16
C ASN A 658 1.39 29.96 21.65
N ARG A 659 2.46 30.19 20.87
CA ARG A 659 2.44 30.00 19.41
C ARG A 659 2.31 28.53 19.04
N VAL A 660 3.05 27.64 19.69
CA VAL A 660 2.95 26.19 19.47
C VAL A 660 1.53 25.72 19.75
N VAL A 661 0.95 26.05 20.92
CA VAL A 661 -0.40 25.62 21.29
C VAL A 661 -1.47 26.15 20.33
N ARG A 662 -1.38 27.43 19.93
CA ARG A 662 -2.30 27.99 18.91
C ARG A 662 -2.18 27.26 17.58
N ARG A 663 -0.97 26.87 17.20
CA ARG A 663 -0.73 26.11 15.97
C ARG A 663 -1.29 24.69 16.04
N VAL A 664 -1.14 24.01 17.17
CA VAL A 664 -1.76 22.70 17.43
C VAL A 664 -3.28 22.78 17.26
N ILE A 665 -3.93 23.75 17.91
CA ILE A 665 -5.39 23.95 17.79
C ILE A 665 -5.78 24.20 16.33
N ALA A 666 -5.05 25.09 15.64
CA ALA A 666 -5.33 25.41 14.25
C ALA A 666 -5.24 24.16 13.34
N LEU A 667 -4.21 23.33 13.49
CA LEU A 667 -4.04 22.11 12.67
C LEU A 667 -5.14 21.07 12.94
N LEU A 668 -5.58 20.92 14.19
CA LEU A 668 -6.66 19.98 14.54
C LEU A 668 -8.02 20.43 14.00
N GLU A 669 -8.30 21.74 14.01
CA GLU A 669 -9.60 22.31 13.61
C GLU A 669 -9.68 22.72 12.12
N THR A 670 -8.56 22.65 11.37
CA THR A 670 -8.52 23.03 9.96
C THR A 670 -9.41 22.10 9.13
N ASN A 671 -10.30 22.70 8.32
CA ASN A 671 -11.12 21.96 7.37
C ASN A 671 -10.33 21.67 6.09
N THR A 672 -10.06 20.40 5.82
CA THR A 672 -9.49 19.93 4.55
C THR A 672 -10.59 19.50 3.58
N ARG A 673 -10.22 19.09 2.36
CA ARG A 673 -11.17 18.45 1.43
C ARG A 673 -11.77 17.13 1.95
N PHE A 674 -11.12 16.50 2.94
CA PHE A 674 -11.61 15.32 3.63
C PHE A 674 -12.23 15.64 4.99
N GLY A 675 -12.51 16.92 5.28
CA GLY A 675 -13.00 17.40 6.57
C GLY A 675 -11.88 17.74 7.57
N ARG A 676 -12.25 17.94 8.83
CA ARG A 676 -11.31 18.22 9.94
C ARG A 676 -10.96 16.96 10.74
N LEU A 677 -9.89 17.06 11.54
CA LEU A 677 -9.47 16.01 12.48
C LEU A 677 -10.43 15.92 13.67
N TYR A 678 -10.46 16.96 14.50
CA TYR A 678 -11.26 16.99 15.71
C TYR A 678 -11.69 18.41 16.07
N ASP A 679 -12.84 18.53 16.74
CA ASP A 679 -13.19 19.72 17.51
C ASP A 679 -12.44 19.71 18.84
N ILE A 680 -11.93 20.88 19.26
CA ILE A 680 -11.13 21.00 20.48
C ILE A 680 -11.90 21.80 21.53
N ASP A 681 -12.06 21.22 22.72
CA ASP A 681 -12.54 21.93 23.90
C ASP A 681 -11.40 22.17 24.89
N THR A 682 -11.10 23.44 25.14
CA THR A 682 -10.07 23.85 26.11
C THR A 682 -10.65 24.46 27.39
N ARG A 683 -11.97 24.36 27.61
CA ARG A 683 -12.65 25.06 28.70
C ARG A 683 -12.33 24.54 30.11
N LEU A 684 -11.83 23.31 30.22
CA LEU A 684 -11.45 22.69 31.50
C LEU A 684 -10.08 23.14 32.04
N ARG A 685 -9.37 24.05 31.34
CA ARG A 685 -8.12 24.63 31.83
C ARG A 685 -8.37 25.55 33.05
N PRO A 686 -7.35 25.80 33.90
CA PRO A 686 -7.47 26.71 35.04
C PRO A 686 -8.10 28.06 34.68
N SER A 687 -9.08 28.52 35.48
CA SER A 687 -9.86 29.75 35.23
C SER A 687 -10.67 29.76 33.92
N GLY A 688 -10.85 28.61 33.27
CA GLY A 688 -11.68 28.42 32.08
C GLY A 688 -11.36 29.38 30.93
N ARG A 689 -12.40 30.00 30.35
CA ARG A 689 -12.26 30.93 29.20
C ARG A 689 -11.37 32.15 29.50
N SER A 690 -11.32 32.59 30.76
CA SER A 690 -10.54 33.74 31.20
C SER A 690 -9.08 33.38 31.55
N GLY A 691 -8.76 32.09 31.64
CA GLY A 691 -7.42 31.60 31.92
C GLY A 691 -6.50 31.55 30.71
N LEU A 692 -5.19 31.50 30.99
CA LEU A 692 -4.15 31.33 29.98
C LEU A 692 -4.38 30.03 29.18
N MET A 693 -4.06 30.06 27.89
CA MET A 693 -4.24 28.91 27.00
C MET A 693 -3.30 27.75 27.35
N VAL A 694 -2.14 28.07 27.91
CA VAL A 694 -1.10 27.15 28.35
C VAL A 694 -0.62 27.62 29.72
N VAL A 695 -0.45 26.69 30.66
CA VAL A 695 -0.09 26.98 32.06
C VAL A 695 1.18 26.24 32.46
N SER A 696 1.98 26.80 33.35
CA SER A 696 3.14 26.07 33.88
C SER A 696 2.67 24.97 34.83
N ILE A 697 3.46 23.90 34.98
CA ILE A 697 3.16 22.83 35.94
C ILE A 697 2.98 23.36 37.37
N ASP A 698 3.80 24.33 37.79
CA ASP A 698 3.71 24.94 39.12
C ASP A 698 2.44 25.78 39.29
N ALA A 699 2.06 26.54 38.25
CA ALA A 699 0.81 27.30 38.26
C ALA A 699 -0.42 26.38 38.29
N LEU A 700 -0.37 25.26 37.55
CA LEU A 700 -1.42 24.24 37.57
C LEU A 700 -1.54 23.61 38.96
N LYS A 701 -0.42 23.19 39.56
CA LYS A 701 -0.40 22.64 40.92
C LYS A 701 -1.01 23.63 41.92
N LYS A 702 -0.54 24.87 41.91
CA LYS A 702 -1.04 25.93 42.80
C LYS A 702 -2.55 26.15 42.64
N TYR A 703 -3.04 26.20 41.40
CA TYR A 703 -4.46 26.37 41.14
C TYR A 703 -5.28 25.20 41.68
N LEU A 704 -4.85 23.96 41.44
CA LEU A 704 -5.52 22.75 41.91
C LEU A 704 -5.52 22.64 43.44
N ASP A 705 -4.45 23.09 44.10
CA ASP A 705 -4.34 23.09 45.57
C ASP A 705 -5.19 24.17 46.25
N GLU A 706 -5.19 25.40 45.71
CA GLU A 706 -5.68 26.57 46.44
C GLU A 706 -7.02 27.11 45.91
N SER A 707 -7.37 26.85 44.65
CA SER A 707 -8.44 27.58 43.95
C SER A 707 -9.46 26.71 43.22
N ALA A 708 -9.14 25.45 42.92
CA ALA A 708 -10.00 24.59 42.14
C ALA A 708 -11.29 24.22 42.90
N TRP A 709 -12.42 24.29 42.20
CA TRP A 709 -13.71 23.86 42.70
C TRP A 709 -13.81 22.33 42.71
N THR A 710 -14.67 21.76 43.56
CA THR A 710 -14.91 20.31 43.65
C THR A 710 -15.23 19.67 42.28
N TRP A 711 -15.98 20.36 41.41
CA TRP A 711 -16.30 19.85 40.07
C TRP A 711 -15.08 19.84 39.12
N GLU A 712 -14.10 20.73 39.30
CA GLU A 712 -12.84 20.71 38.54
C GLU A 712 -12.01 19.51 38.99
N LEU A 713 -12.00 19.21 40.29
CA LEU A 713 -11.35 18.02 40.83
C LEU A 713 -12.03 16.73 40.34
N GLN A 714 -13.36 16.71 40.22
CA GLN A 714 -14.10 15.61 39.59
C GLN A 714 -13.66 15.40 38.13
N ALA A 715 -13.56 16.48 37.34
CA ALA A 715 -13.06 16.39 35.97
C ALA A 715 -11.60 15.88 35.93
N PHE A 716 -10.79 16.30 36.90
CA PHE A 716 -9.38 15.90 37.02
C PHE A 716 -9.18 14.42 37.35
N VAL A 717 -10.17 13.73 37.93
CA VAL A 717 -10.17 12.27 38.10
C VAL A 717 -9.95 11.55 36.76
N ARG A 718 -10.44 12.12 35.66
CA ARG A 718 -10.31 11.53 34.31
C ARG A 718 -9.10 12.05 33.53
N ALA A 719 -8.41 13.06 34.04
CA ALA A 719 -7.31 13.69 33.31
C ALA A 719 -6.08 12.77 33.22
N ARG A 720 -5.43 12.72 32.07
CA ARG A 720 -4.12 12.06 31.90
C ARG A 720 -3.31 12.69 30.78
N PRO A 721 -1.98 12.55 30.79
CA PRO A 721 -1.18 12.88 29.62
C PRO A 721 -1.59 12.05 28.41
N VAL A 722 -1.75 12.72 27.26
CA VAL A 722 -2.12 12.10 25.97
C VAL A 722 -1.05 12.31 24.90
N ALA A 723 -0.24 13.36 25.01
CA ALA A 723 0.85 13.68 24.10
C ALA A 723 1.86 14.64 24.77
N GLY A 724 3.09 14.63 24.28
CA GLY A 724 4.15 15.58 24.65
C GLY A 724 5.36 14.95 25.33
N ASP A 725 6.09 15.77 26.07
CA ASP A 725 7.34 15.41 26.74
C ASP A 725 7.11 14.34 27.81
N ALA A 726 7.86 13.25 27.73
CA ALA A 726 7.69 12.09 28.61
C ALA A 726 8.01 12.40 30.08
N LEU A 727 9.01 13.26 30.34
CA LEU A 727 9.37 13.62 31.71
C LEU A 727 8.31 14.51 32.34
N LEU A 728 7.80 15.50 31.59
CA LEU A 728 6.71 16.36 32.04
C LEU A 728 5.42 15.57 32.22
N SER A 729 5.12 14.62 31.32
CA SER A 729 3.98 13.70 31.44
C SER A 729 4.04 12.91 32.75
N ASN A 730 5.19 12.32 33.07
CA ASN A 730 5.38 11.60 34.34
C ASN A 730 5.18 12.52 35.56
N LYS A 731 5.67 13.77 35.51
CA LYS A 731 5.45 14.75 36.58
C LYS A 731 3.96 15.09 36.73
N LEU A 732 3.21 15.17 35.64
CA LEU A 732 1.77 15.42 35.67
C LEU A 732 0.98 14.24 36.24
N GLU A 733 1.39 13.01 35.96
CA GLU A 733 0.79 11.82 36.59
C GLU A 733 0.99 11.82 38.09
N ILE A 734 2.21 12.15 38.55
CA ILE A 734 2.53 12.30 39.97
C ILE A 734 1.67 13.41 40.59
N LEU A 735 1.61 14.59 39.97
CA LEU A 735 0.78 15.70 40.43
C LEU A 735 -0.69 15.27 40.54
N ARG A 736 -1.21 14.55 39.55
CA ARG A 736 -2.59 14.06 39.60
C ARG A 736 -2.81 13.15 40.81
N MET A 737 -1.91 12.19 41.05
CA MET A 737 -2.01 11.33 42.22
C MET A 737 -1.95 12.13 43.52
N GLU A 738 -1.08 13.14 43.62
CA GLU A 738 -0.98 14.01 44.80
C GLU A 738 -2.29 14.75 45.08
N ILE A 739 -2.89 15.39 44.06
CA ILE A 739 -4.15 16.14 44.19
C ILE A 739 -5.30 15.20 44.56
N LEU A 740 -5.43 14.05 43.91
CA LEU A 740 -6.53 13.12 44.18
C LEU A 740 -6.47 12.54 45.61
N ARG A 741 -5.26 12.37 46.16
CA ARG A 741 -5.03 11.81 47.50
C ARG A 741 -5.17 12.80 48.65
N GLN A 742 -5.52 14.06 48.37
CA GLN A 742 -5.72 15.05 49.42
C GLN A 742 -6.90 14.68 50.35
N PRO A 743 -6.79 14.93 51.67
CA PRO A 743 -7.86 14.68 52.61
C PRO A 743 -9.06 15.59 52.33
N ARG A 744 -10.27 15.02 52.35
CA ARG A 744 -11.52 15.75 52.09
C ARG A 744 -12.58 15.47 53.14
N MET A 745 -13.35 16.49 53.49
CA MET A 745 -14.53 16.32 54.33
C MET A 745 -15.66 15.69 53.51
N LEU A 746 -15.93 14.41 53.76
CA LEU A 746 -16.87 13.59 52.98
C LEU A 746 -18.27 14.21 52.84
N ASN A 747 -18.81 14.83 53.90
CA ASN A 747 -20.13 15.45 53.85
C ASN A 747 -20.19 16.68 52.92
N ILE A 748 -19.12 17.47 52.85
CA ILE A 748 -19.03 18.63 51.94
C ILE A 748 -18.86 18.12 50.51
N LEU A 749 -17.91 17.20 50.30
CA LEU A 749 -17.65 16.59 48.99
C LEU A 749 -18.92 15.97 48.41
N LEU A 750 -19.63 15.16 49.19
CA LEU A 750 -20.88 14.52 48.76
C LEU A 750 -21.92 15.56 48.33
N ARG A 751 -22.13 16.58 49.17
CA ARG A 751 -23.08 17.65 48.88
C ARG A 751 -22.71 18.41 47.60
N ASP A 752 -21.46 18.81 47.45
CA ASP A 752 -20.98 19.53 46.26
C ASP A 752 -21.20 18.72 44.99
N VAL A 753 -20.88 17.42 45.02
CA VAL A 753 -21.06 16.52 43.87
C VAL A 753 -22.55 16.37 43.51
N VAL A 754 -23.42 16.17 44.50
CA VAL A 754 -24.87 16.04 44.29
C VAL A 754 -25.47 17.34 43.78
N ASP A 755 -25.18 18.47 44.42
CA ASP A 755 -25.67 19.80 44.05
C ASP A 755 -25.24 20.14 42.60
N MET A 756 -23.99 19.84 42.24
CA MET A 756 -23.50 20.02 40.87
C MET A 756 -24.21 19.09 39.88
N ARG A 757 -24.44 17.82 40.24
CA ARG A 757 -25.14 16.87 39.36
C ARG A 757 -26.57 17.29 39.08
N GLU A 758 -27.32 17.67 40.10
CA GLU A 758 -28.70 18.13 39.95
C GLU A 758 -28.75 19.43 39.12
N LYS A 759 -27.80 20.35 39.33
CA LYS A 759 -27.67 21.53 38.46
C LYS A 759 -27.46 21.14 37.00
N MET A 760 -26.55 20.22 36.69
CA MET A 760 -26.34 19.73 35.32
C MET A 760 -27.59 19.07 34.74
N ARG A 761 -28.33 18.30 35.56
CA ARG A 761 -29.58 17.64 35.13
C ARG A 761 -30.64 18.66 34.73
N CYS A 762 -30.76 19.77 35.47
CA CYS A 762 -31.72 20.84 35.14
C CYS A 762 -31.43 21.54 33.81
N TYR A 763 -30.17 21.60 33.36
CA TYR A 763 -29.80 22.26 32.10
C TYR A 763 -29.79 21.32 30.89
N PHE A 764 -29.39 20.07 31.08
CA PHE A 764 -29.13 19.13 29.98
C PHE A 764 -30.04 17.90 29.95
N GLY A 765 -30.78 17.62 31.03
CA GLY A 765 -31.69 16.46 31.09
C GLY A 765 -32.95 16.68 30.24
N SER A 766 -33.55 15.58 29.78
CA SER A 766 -34.75 15.57 28.93
C SER A 766 -36.01 16.05 29.65
N GLY A 767 -35.96 16.19 30.97
CA GLY A 767 -37.13 16.33 31.83
C GLY A 767 -37.82 14.99 32.10
N VAL A 768 -39.06 15.02 32.59
CA VAL A 768 -39.87 13.80 32.78
C VAL A 768 -40.51 13.43 31.44
N ASN A 769 -39.82 12.60 30.66
CA ASN A 769 -40.37 11.97 29.47
C ASN A 769 -40.51 10.46 29.74
N GLU A 770 -41.73 9.93 29.70
CA GLU A 770 -42.00 8.52 30.02
C GLU A 770 -41.69 7.57 28.85
N THR A 771 -41.49 8.08 27.63
CA THR A 771 -41.27 7.26 26.43
C THR A 771 -39.81 7.13 26.02
N PHE A 772 -39.00 8.18 26.23
CA PHE A 772 -37.60 8.22 25.81
C PHE A 772 -36.68 8.60 26.97
N PHE A 773 -35.49 8.03 26.96
CA PHE A 773 -34.44 8.21 27.95
C PHE A 773 -33.17 8.72 27.29
N ASP A 774 -32.64 9.85 27.74
CA ASP A 774 -31.30 10.32 27.36
C ASP A 774 -30.24 9.51 28.11
N LEU A 775 -29.44 8.78 27.34
CA LEU A 775 -28.44 7.85 27.88
C LEU A 775 -27.38 8.54 28.76
N LYS A 776 -27.14 9.85 28.56
CA LYS A 776 -26.10 10.60 29.27
C LYS A 776 -26.65 11.30 30.50
N HIS A 777 -27.64 12.16 30.33
CA HIS A 777 -28.00 13.20 31.28
C HIS A 777 -29.21 12.87 32.15
N ASP A 778 -30.03 11.89 31.78
CA ASP A 778 -31.18 11.51 32.61
C ASP A 778 -30.76 10.71 33.85
N ARG A 779 -31.72 10.56 34.78
CA ARG A 779 -31.49 9.89 36.05
C ARG A 779 -31.26 8.39 35.83
N GLY A 780 -30.18 7.86 36.39
CA GLY A 780 -29.74 6.50 36.12
C GLY A 780 -28.92 6.33 34.85
N GLY A 781 -28.51 7.42 34.19
CA GLY A 781 -27.71 7.43 32.96
C GLY A 781 -26.20 7.38 33.19
N ILE A 782 -25.43 7.53 32.11
CA ILE A 782 -23.95 7.48 32.10
C ILE A 782 -23.36 8.49 33.09
N VAL A 783 -23.83 9.73 33.09
CA VAL A 783 -23.25 10.79 33.94
C VAL A 783 -23.50 10.52 35.43
N ASP A 784 -24.59 9.84 35.80
CA ASP A 784 -24.79 9.42 37.20
C ASP A 784 -23.73 8.40 37.64
N ILE A 785 -23.39 7.45 36.77
CA ILE A 785 -22.33 6.47 37.02
C ILE A 785 -20.98 7.17 37.17
N GLU A 786 -20.63 8.07 36.24
CA GLU A 786 -19.39 8.83 36.29
C GLU A 786 -19.26 9.64 37.58
N PHE A 787 -20.33 10.33 37.99
CA PHE A 787 -20.33 11.14 39.21
C PHE A 787 -20.15 10.27 40.47
N MET A 788 -20.80 9.10 40.52
CA MET A 788 -20.61 8.16 41.62
C MET A 788 -19.16 7.67 41.69
N VAL A 789 -18.57 7.29 40.56
CA VAL A 789 -17.19 6.81 40.51
C VAL A 789 -16.21 7.93 40.92
N GLN A 790 -16.36 9.13 40.36
CA GLN A 790 -15.52 10.29 40.69
C GLN A 790 -15.62 10.66 42.18
N TYR A 791 -16.82 10.66 42.74
CA TYR A 791 -17.04 10.87 44.18
C TYR A 791 -16.26 9.85 44.99
N GLN A 792 -16.43 8.55 44.69
CA GLN A 792 -15.80 7.47 45.45
C GLN A 792 -14.27 7.54 45.37
N VAL A 793 -13.71 7.87 44.20
CA VAL A 793 -12.26 8.09 44.05
C VAL A 793 -11.81 9.26 44.93
N LEU A 794 -12.47 10.42 44.85
CA LEU A 794 -12.09 11.60 45.65
C LEU A 794 -12.28 11.40 47.16
N ALA A 795 -13.24 10.57 47.56
CA ALA A 795 -13.54 10.24 48.95
C ALA A 795 -12.52 9.28 49.57
N HIS A 796 -11.94 8.38 48.77
CA HIS A 796 -11.18 7.23 49.29
C HIS A 796 -9.72 7.16 48.83
N ALA A 797 -9.30 7.96 47.84
CA ALA A 797 -7.92 7.91 47.33
C ALA A 797 -6.86 8.26 48.38
N GLU A 798 -7.18 9.04 49.41
CA GLU A 798 -6.27 9.29 50.55
C GLU A 798 -5.85 7.97 51.23
N ALA A 799 -6.83 7.09 51.51
CA ALA A 799 -6.63 5.83 52.20
C ALA A 799 -6.13 4.71 51.27
N TYR A 800 -6.57 4.73 50.00
CA TYR A 800 -6.27 3.72 48.99
C TYR A 800 -5.69 4.37 47.75
N SER A 801 -4.36 4.50 47.71
CA SER A 801 -3.64 5.22 46.67
C SER A 801 -3.85 4.67 45.25
N GLU A 802 -4.12 3.38 45.13
CA GLU A 802 -4.40 2.66 43.89
C GLU A 802 -5.65 3.18 43.16
N LEU A 803 -6.59 3.82 43.87
CA LEU A 803 -7.77 4.45 43.26
C LEU A 803 -7.42 5.63 42.35
N ALA A 804 -6.25 6.24 42.56
CA ALA A 804 -5.75 7.32 41.71
C ALA A 804 -4.96 6.80 40.48
N THR A 805 -4.76 5.49 40.31
CA THR A 805 -3.94 4.96 39.22
C THR A 805 -4.60 5.07 37.84
N TYR A 806 -5.87 4.67 37.73
CA TYR A 806 -6.60 4.64 36.46
C TYR A 806 -7.53 5.85 36.29
N THR A 807 -7.92 6.13 35.05
CA THR A 807 -8.77 7.29 34.68
C THR A 807 -10.11 6.91 34.08
N ASP A 808 -10.29 5.65 33.67
CA ASP A 808 -11.54 5.12 33.11
C ASP A 808 -12.41 4.50 34.21
N ASN A 809 -13.74 4.55 33.99
CA ASN A 809 -14.70 4.11 34.99
C ASN A 809 -14.60 2.61 35.30
N ILE A 810 -14.23 1.78 34.32
CA ILE A 810 -14.21 0.32 34.48
C ILE A 810 -13.13 -0.09 35.48
N ARG A 811 -11.88 0.35 35.26
CA ARG A 811 -10.77 0.03 36.16
C ARG A 811 -10.88 0.77 37.50
N GLN A 812 -11.49 1.96 37.53
CA GLN A 812 -11.80 2.64 38.80
C GLN A 812 -12.83 1.86 39.62
N LEU A 813 -13.87 1.31 39.01
CA LEU A 813 -14.85 0.43 39.69
C LEU A 813 -14.20 -0.87 40.20
N ASP A 814 -13.23 -1.41 39.46
CA ASP A 814 -12.45 -2.56 39.93
C ASP A 814 -11.64 -2.21 41.18
N GLY A 815 -10.85 -1.13 41.15
CA GLY A 815 -10.08 -0.67 42.31
C GLY A 815 -10.96 -0.34 43.53
N LEU A 816 -12.11 0.29 43.32
CA LEU A 816 -13.07 0.59 44.39
C LEU A 816 -13.66 -0.68 45.02
N SER A 817 -13.89 -1.72 44.21
CA SER A 817 -14.38 -3.01 44.71
C SER A 817 -13.29 -3.80 45.43
N GLU A 818 -12.06 -3.79 44.92
CA GLU A 818 -10.91 -4.50 45.49
C GLU A 818 -10.47 -3.92 46.83
N SER A 819 -10.52 -2.59 46.97
CA SER A 819 -10.27 -1.88 48.23
C SER A 819 -11.41 -2.00 49.25
N GLY A 820 -12.56 -2.56 48.85
CA GLY A 820 -13.74 -2.72 49.71
C GLY A 820 -14.51 -1.41 49.96
N CYS A 821 -14.23 -0.34 49.22
CA CYS A 821 -14.97 0.92 49.30
C CYS A 821 -16.42 0.76 48.83
N ILE A 822 -16.64 -0.11 47.84
CA ILE A 822 -17.96 -0.47 47.32
C ILE A 822 -18.13 -1.98 47.28
N SER A 823 -19.38 -2.46 47.22
CA SER A 823 -19.63 -3.90 47.13
C SER A 823 -19.34 -4.43 45.72
N ILE A 824 -18.85 -5.68 45.64
CA ILE A 824 -18.61 -6.39 44.36
C ILE A 824 -19.87 -6.42 43.48
N ALA A 825 -21.05 -6.56 44.11
CA ALA A 825 -22.32 -6.57 43.42
C ALA A 825 -22.65 -5.22 42.78
N ASP A 826 -22.45 -4.12 43.52
CA ASP A 826 -22.68 -2.75 43.03
C ASP A 826 -21.71 -2.43 41.89
N ALA A 827 -20.41 -2.72 42.05
CA ALA A 827 -19.39 -2.50 41.03
C ALA A 827 -19.69 -3.29 39.74
N GLY A 828 -20.04 -4.58 39.88
CA GLY A 828 -20.42 -5.42 38.75
C GLY A 828 -21.67 -4.94 38.02
N MET A 829 -22.66 -4.40 38.74
CA MET A 829 -23.86 -3.83 38.14
C MET A 829 -23.53 -2.55 37.36
N LEU A 830 -22.84 -1.59 37.99
CA LEU A 830 -22.48 -0.32 37.36
C LEU A 830 -21.63 -0.54 36.11
N LYS A 831 -20.66 -1.46 36.11
CA LYS A 831 -19.88 -1.81 34.90
C LYS A 831 -20.77 -2.31 33.75
N ARG A 832 -21.73 -3.19 34.03
CA ARG A 832 -22.64 -3.71 33.00
C ARG A 832 -23.54 -2.60 32.44
N ALA A 833 -24.15 -1.79 33.32
CA ALA A 833 -24.97 -0.66 32.90
C ALA A 833 -24.17 0.34 32.07
N TYR A 834 -22.94 0.66 32.50
CA TYR A 834 -22.04 1.58 31.81
C TYR A 834 -21.69 1.12 30.40
N VAL A 835 -21.23 -0.14 30.25
CA VAL A 835 -20.92 -0.73 28.94
C VAL A 835 -22.17 -0.78 28.06
N ARG A 836 -23.33 -1.13 28.63
CA ARG A 836 -24.60 -1.19 27.90
C ARG A 836 -25.02 0.19 27.37
N TYR A 837 -24.98 1.23 28.19
CA TYR A 837 -25.36 2.58 27.75
C TYR A 837 -24.41 3.14 26.71
N ARG A 838 -23.10 2.90 26.85
CA ARG A 838 -22.12 3.31 25.83
C ARG A 838 -22.31 2.57 24.51
N ALA A 839 -22.64 1.28 24.54
CA ALA A 839 -22.96 0.51 23.34
C ALA A 839 -24.19 1.08 22.62
N LEU A 840 -25.25 1.40 23.37
CA LEU A 840 -26.45 2.05 22.81
C LEU A 840 -26.15 3.45 22.26
N SER A 841 -25.25 4.20 22.90
CA SER A 841 -24.81 5.51 22.40
C SER A 841 -24.04 5.38 21.08
N HIS A 842 -23.14 4.39 20.95
CA HIS A 842 -22.44 4.12 19.69
C HIS A 842 -23.42 3.70 18.59
N GLU A 843 -24.37 2.82 18.91
CA GLU A 843 -25.41 2.39 17.97
C GLU A 843 -26.26 3.57 17.49
N ALA A 844 -26.60 4.52 18.38
CA ALA A 844 -27.32 5.73 18.01
C ALA A 844 -26.50 6.59 17.03
N ILE A 845 -25.20 6.83 17.32
CA ILE A 845 -24.30 7.60 16.43
C ILE A 845 -24.18 6.93 15.06
N LEU A 846 -23.95 5.62 15.02
CA LEU A 846 -23.79 4.86 13.78
C LEU A 846 -25.10 4.78 12.97
N ALA A 847 -26.23 4.96 13.62
CA ALA A 847 -27.55 5.06 13.03
C ALA A 847 -27.99 6.50 12.71
N ASP A 848 -27.13 7.50 12.93
CA ASP A 848 -27.43 8.93 12.76
C ASP A 848 -28.66 9.39 13.57
N ARG A 849 -28.75 8.89 14.81
CA ARG A 849 -29.80 9.20 15.79
C ARG A 849 -29.21 9.93 16.98
N GLU A 850 -30.05 10.72 17.65
CA GLU A 850 -29.70 11.28 18.96
C GLU A 850 -29.52 10.16 20.00
N GLY A 851 -28.73 10.40 21.05
CA GLY A 851 -28.38 9.45 22.11
C GLY A 851 -29.53 9.10 23.07
N GLN A 852 -30.72 8.89 22.53
CA GLN A 852 -31.95 8.58 23.25
C GLN A 852 -32.45 7.17 22.89
N VAL A 853 -32.96 6.46 23.88
CA VAL A 853 -33.55 5.12 23.70
C VAL A 853 -34.94 5.05 24.34
N SER A 854 -35.75 4.09 23.92
CA SER A 854 -36.99 3.79 24.61
C SER A 854 -36.68 3.30 26.03
N VAL A 855 -37.44 3.79 27.01
CA VAL A 855 -37.26 3.46 28.44
C VAL A 855 -37.30 1.93 28.67
N ASP A 856 -38.18 1.22 27.95
CA ASP A 856 -38.34 -0.24 28.07
C ASP A 856 -37.05 -1.03 27.79
N VAL A 857 -36.15 -0.49 26.98
CA VAL A 857 -34.90 -1.15 26.56
C VAL A 857 -33.88 -1.24 27.70
N ILE A 858 -33.96 -0.33 28.67
CA ILE A 858 -32.95 -0.16 29.72
C ILE A 858 -33.55 -0.07 31.14
N GLU A 859 -34.85 -0.32 31.29
CA GLU A 859 -35.58 -0.06 32.53
C GLU A 859 -34.96 -0.78 33.74
N THR A 860 -34.40 -1.97 33.53
CA THR A 860 -33.75 -2.74 34.59
C THR A 860 -32.46 -2.06 35.06
N GLU A 861 -31.56 -1.76 34.12
CA GLU A 861 -30.29 -1.08 34.38
C GLU A 861 -30.53 0.29 35.01
N ARG A 862 -31.48 1.06 34.46
CA ARG A 862 -31.85 2.38 34.97
C ARG A 862 -32.25 2.34 36.43
N ARG A 863 -33.22 1.48 36.79
CA ARG A 863 -33.68 1.33 38.18
C ARG A 863 -32.55 0.91 39.12
N GLN A 864 -31.65 0.05 38.66
CA GLN A 864 -30.51 -0.39 39.45
C GLN A 864 -29.52 0.75 39.68
N VAL A 865 -29.19 1.55 38.65
CA VAL A 865 -28.32 2.73 38.80
C VAL A 865 -28.97 3.76 39.73
N GLU A 866 -30.29 4.02 39.58
CA GLU A 866 -31.03 4.93 40.47
C GLU A 866 -31.03 4.46 41.94
N ALA A 867 -31.17 3.15 42.17
CA ALA A 867 -31.11 2.57 43.50
C ALA A 867 -29.73 2.72 44.13
N ILE A 868 -28.65 2.51 43.38
CA ILE A 868 -27.28 2.73 43.87
C ILE A 868 -27.03 4.23 44.09
N TRP A 869 -27.49 5.09 43.19
CA TRP A 869 -27.41 6.54 43.38
C TRP A 869 -28.07 6.95 44.69
N THR A 870 -29.27 6.46 44.98
CA THR A 870 -29.97 6.75 46.24
C THR A 870 -29.22 6.18 47.45
N LYS A 871 -28.60 5.01 47.31
CA LYS A 871 -27.80 4.40 48.37
C LYS A 871 -26.52 5.19 48.70
N TRP A 872 -25.81 5.70 47.69
CA TRP A 872 -24.49 6.32 47.86
C TRP A 872 -24.55 7.84 47.95
N MET A 873 -25.51 8.46 47.28
CA MET A 873 -25.58 9.89 47.03
C MET A 873 -26.67 10.61 47.84
N SER A 874 -27.23 9.96 48.86
CA SER A 874 -28.19 10.57 49.80
C SER A 874 -27.49 11.02 51.08
N PHE A 875 -27.88 12.19 51.59
CA PHE A 875 -27.38 12.79 52.83
C PHE A 875 -28.46 12.96 53.88
#